data_AF-A0AAV6N6K7-F1
#
_entry.id   AF-A0AAV6N6K7-F1
#
_cell.length_a   1.000
_cell.length_b   1.000
_cell.length_c   1.000
_cell.angle_alpha   90.00
_cell.angle_beta   90.00
_cell.angle_gamma   90.00
#
_symmetry.space_group_name_H-M   'P 1'
#
loop_
_entity.id
_entity.type
_entity.pdbx_description
1 polymer ?
#
loop_
_entity_poly.entity_id
_entity_poly.type
_entity_poly.pdbx_seq_one_letter_code
_entity_poly.pdbx_strand_id
1 'polypeptide(L)'
;MVGTPTNGRARLAFSVVNGGQELCLTSTPTSIAGSDYGGIEFTKEDVEALLNEKLKRKDRFNLKEKCDNMVEYIKKLKQCIKWFQELEYSYLLEQKKLQDELESSEIKFSEMEMIVKKKEEELNSIVVELRKNNAFLQEKFTREESDKLAAVESLTKEKEARLIMERSQASAFEELARAQRELSSANQKISSLNEMYKRLQDYITSLQQYNGKLHTELSTAEDDLKRVEKEKAAMVEDLGMIKAELALSKASQDEAVKQKDAMMNEVTCLRREIQQVRDDRDRQLSLVQNLSDEVEKCRESAGKYCEELNEMKEKTNELEATCSSQSIELRTLQNHLAAAENKLQVSDLTAMETMHEFEDQKRLVCELQQRLADAENKLMEGEKLRKKLHNTILELKGNIRVFCRVRPLLPDERSSPDGNFISYPSSVESLGRGIDLVQNGQRHSFSYDKVFAPEATQEDVFVEISQLVQSALDGYKVCIFAYGQTGSGKTYTMMGRPGLLEEKGLIPRSLEQIFQTRQSLQLQGWKYEMQVSMLEIYNETIYDLLSTNRTAPDVLRSENGSPIKPYAIKHDASGNTQVSDLTVVDVRSAREVSFLLEQASRSRSVGKTQMNEQSSRSHFVFTLKISGINESTDQQVQGILNLIDLAGSERLSKSGSTGDRLKETQAINRSLSSLSDVIFALAKKKEHVPFRNSKLTYLLQPCLGGDSKTLMFVNISPDSSSASESLCSLRFAARVNACEIGLVVYSKRDLIVLMKVRSFSPFDYQILLQIVVLVCPIGTVPVENNYHLELAMVDNTCHSPIRRRSRKGEEEDMEIQKKIVKKTRVIKVSSEESWDCYVTKAFKQGCPVVVHFSASWCTPSRAMSPFFEELALQYKYVLFLSVDVDEAKEVASKLEIKAMPTFVLMKNGAPNYKLVGANPVELSRRINGFIYG
;
A
#
# COMPACT_ATOMS: atom_id res chain seq x y z
N MET A 1 -53.98 24.07 -26.03
CA MET A 1 -54.95 25.03 -25.46
C MET A 1 -54.28 25.80 -24.34
N VAL A 2 -54.75 27.03 -24.11
CA VAL A 2 -54.18 28.13 -23.30
C VAL A 2 -53.73 27.73 -21.88
N GLY A 3 -52.59 28.27 -21.39
CA GLY A 3 -52.14 28.11 -20.00
C GLY A 3 -50.73 28.67 -19.69
N THR A 4 -50.56 30.00 -19.73
CA THR A 4 -49.32 30.76 -19.41
C THR A 4 -49.69 32.16 -18.89
N PRO A 5 -48.81 32.99 -18.25
CA PRO A 5 -47.39 32.78 -17.87
C PRO A 5 -47.00 33.28 -16.43
N THR A 6 -45.67 33.30 -16.19
CA THR A 6 -44.84 34.17 -15.29
C THR A 6 -44.49 33.60 -13.90
N ASN A 7 -43.31 33.87 -13.30
CA ASN A 7 -42.04 34.48 -13.73
C ASN A 7 -40.93 34.01 -12.76
N GLY A 8 -39.66 33.86 -13.19
CA GLY A 8 -38.56 33.56 -12.24
C GLY A 8 -37.26 33.05 -12.86
N ARG A 9 -36.29 33.95 -13.13
CA ARG A 9 -34.92 33.61 -13.58
C ARG A 9 -34.03 33.22 -12.39
N ALA A 10 -33.25 32.14 -12.55
CA ALA A 10 -31.83 32.10 -12.18
C ALA A 10 -31.09 30.98 -12.92
N ARG A 11 -30.00 31.31 -13.62
CA ARG A 11 -28.93 30.37 -13.96
C ARG A 11 -27.83 30.55 -12.92
N LEU A 12 -27.17 29.48 -12.50
CA LEU A 12 -25.78 29.54 -12.06
C LEU A 12 -24.98 28.45 -12.76
N ALA A 13 -23.77 28.81 -13.17
CA ALA A 13 -22.82 27.94 -13.83
C ALA A 13 -21.77 27.46 -12.82
N PHE A 14 -21.23 26.26 -13.03
CA PHE A 14 -19.99 25.85 -12.39
C PHE A 14 -18.83 26.11 -13.35
N SER A 15 -17.96 27.03 -12.97
CA SER A 15 -16.70 27.34 -13.65
C SER A 15 -15.52 27.14 -12.71
N VAL A 16 -14.52 26.42 -13.20
CA VAL A 16 -13.19 26.18 -12.62
C VAL A 16 -12.51 27.45 -12.12
N VAL A 17 -11.82 27.40 -10.98
CA VAL A 17 -10.51 28.07 -10.73
C VAL A 17 -9.70 27.27 -9.69
N ASN A 18 -8.39 27.16 -9.91
CA ASN A 18 -7.39 26.54 -9.02
C ASN A 18 -7.20 27.29 -7.68
N GLY A 19 -6.82 26.55 -6.64
CA GLY A 19 -6.36 27.14 -5.37
C GLY A 19 -5.73 26.10 -4.45
N GLY A 20 -4.46 25.75 -4.71
CA GLY A 20 -3.72 24.86 -3.82
C GLY A 20 -3.28 25.57 -2.53
N GLN A 21 -3.45 24.91 -1.39
CA GLN A 21 -2.68 25.17 -0.17
C GLN A 21 -2.14 23.85 0.36
N GLU A 22 -0.83 23.75 0.47
CA GLU A 22 -0.16 22.70 1.22
C GLU A 22 -0.57 22.80 2.70
N LEU A 23 -1.18 21.76 3.24
CA LEU A 23 -1.41 21.64 4.68
C LEU A 23 -0.44 20.61 5.26
N CYS A 24 0.63 21.14 5.85
CA CYS A 24 1.52 20.37 6.72
C CYS A 24 0.73 19.88 7.94
N LEU A 25 0.35 18.59 7.95
CA LEU A 25 -0.37 17.96 9.05
C LEU A 25 0.57 17.45 10.14
N THR A 26 1.30 18.37 10.78
CA THR A 26 1.80 18.15 12.15
C THR A 26 0.70 18.52 13.14
N SER A 27 -0.36 17.71 13.20
CA SER A 27 -1.45 17.88 14.17
C SER A 27 -1.43 16.75 15.21
N THR A 28 -0.88 17.05 16.39
CA THR A 28 -1.17 16.31 17.63
C THR A 28 -2.69 16.21 17.83
N PRO A 29 -3.22 15.08 18.32
CA PRO A 29 -4.66 14.95 18.54
C PRO A 29 -5.14 15.93 19.60
N THR A 30 -6.06 16.81 19.22
CA THR A 30 -6.66 17.83 20.09
C THR A 30 -7.50 17.16 21.17
N SER A 31 -7.16 17.39 22.44
CA SER A 31 -7.95 16.89 23.56
C SER A 31 -9.31 17.59 23.63
N ILE A 32 -10.38 16.89 23.24
CA ILE A 32 -11.76 17.32 23.50
C ILE A 32 -12.44 16.29 24.40
N ALA A 33 -12.22 16.46 25.70
CA ALA A 33 -13.05 15.89 26.76
C ALA A 33 -13.00 16.86 27.95
N GLY A 34 -13.98 17.77 28.02
CA GLY A 34 -14.10 18.68 29.15
C GLY A 34 -14.50 17.92 30.42
N SER A 35 -13.67 18.01 31.46
CA SER A 35 -13.97 17.51 32.80
C SER A 35 -13.24 18.39 33.82
N ASP A 36 -13.98 19.23 34.55
CA ASP A 36 -13.44 20.13 35.58
C ASP A 36 -12.99 19.34 36.84
N TYR A 37 -11.88 18.61 36.72
CA TYR A 37 -11.05 18.17 37.84
C TYR A 37 -9.60 18.15 37.37
N GLY A 38 -8.74 18.95 38.02
CA GLY A 38 -7.33 19.09 37.63
C GLY A 38 -6.55 17.78 37.69
N GLY A 39 -6.41 17.13 36.53
CA GLY A 39 -5.60 15.93 36.34
C GLY A 39 -4.12 16.28 36.28
N ILE A 40 -3.33 15.67 37.16
CA ILE A 40 -1.85 15.76 37.10
C ILE A 40 -1.38 14.83 35.99
N GLU A 41 -0.88 15.39 34.88
CA GLU A 41 -0.11 14.64 33.89
C GLU A 41 1.29 14.31 34.43
N PHE A 42 1.79 13.10 34.13
CA PHE A 42 3.15 12.68 34.49
C PHE A 42 4.01 12.55 33.23
N THR A 43 5.20 13.14 33.23
CA THR A 43 6.21 12.87 32.19
C THR A 43 6.96 11.57 32.49
N LYS A 44 7.68 11.04 31.49
CA LYS A 44 8.54 9.86 31.68
C LYS A 44 9.57 10.12 32.79
N GLU A 45 10.12 11.32 32.78
CA GLU A 45 11.15 11.79 33.70
C GLU A 45 10.58 11.92 35.13
N ASP A 46 9.31 12.29 35.30
CA ASP A 46 8.64 12.28 36.61
C ASP A 46 8.46 10.85 37.15
N VAL A 47 8.07 9.89 36.30
CA VAL A 47 7.89 8.49 36.70
C VAL A 47 9.23 7.85 37.05
N GLU A 48 10.29 8.13 36.27
CA GLU A 48 11.65 7.69 36.58
C GLU A 48 12.21 8.37 37.84
N ALA A 49 11.98 9.67 38.04
CA ALA A 49 12.39 10.38 39.25
C ALA A 49 11.68 9.81 40.49
N LEU A 50 10.37 9.56 40.40
CA LEU A 50 9.57 8.95 41.46
C LEU A 50 10.06 7.53 41.77
N LEU A 51 10.25 6.66 40.78
CA LEU A 51 10.78 5.30 41.00
C LEU A 51 12.22 5.28 41.56
N ASN A 52 13.02 6.30 41.28
CA ASN A 52 14.39 6.43 41.79
C ASN A 52 14.49 7.27 43.08
N GLU A 53 13.37 7.77 43.62
CA GLU A 53 13.35 8.66 44.77
C GLU A 53 13.82 7.96 46.05
N LYS A 54 15.07 8.21 46.43
CA LYS A 54 15.61 7.72 47.70
C LYS A 54 15.10 8.56 48.85
N LEU A 55 14.15 8.00 49.62
CA LEU A 55 13.71 8.50 50.93
C LEU A 55 14.91 9.02 51.75
N LYS A 56 14.97 10.34 51.92
CA LYS A 56 16.12 11.03 52.53
C LYS A 56 16.21 10.69 54.01
N ARG A 57 17.27 9.95 54.39
CA ARG A 57 17.60 9.63 55.79
C ARG A 57 18.17 10.86 56.50
N LYS A 58 17.33 11.81 56.90
CA LYS A 58 17.76 12.95 57.73
C LYS A 58 17.92 12.56 59.20
N ASP A 59 17.09 11.66 59.72
CA ASP A 59 17.28 11.13 61.07
C ASP A 59 16.86 9.66 61.19
N ARG A 60 17.49 8.87 62.07
CA ARG A 60 17.19 7.44 62.23
C ARG A 60 15.99 7.16 63.15
N PHE A 61 15.59 8.15 63.97
CA PHE A 61 14.66 7.93 65.07
C PHE A 61 13.27 8.59 64.88
N ASN A 62 13.08 9.45 63.87
CA ASN A 62 11.78 10.06 63.59
C ASN A 62 10.88 9.13 62.75
N LEU A 63 10.23 8.19 63.42
CA LEU A 63 9.28 7.24 62.77
C LEU A 63 8.07 7.95 62.16
N LYS A 64 7.62 9.08 62.71
CA LYS A 64 6.46 9.83 62.19
C LYS A 64 6.76 10.44 60.83
N GLU A 65 7.85 11.22 60.73
CA GLU A 65 8.34 11.78 59.47
C GLU A 65 8.64 10.69 58.43
N LYS A 66 9.17 9.52 58.83
CA LYS A 66 9.34 8.37 57.93
C LYS A 66 8.00 7.89 57.38
N CYS A 67 6.98 7.71 58.22
CA CYS A 67 5.64 7.28 57.81
C CYS A 67 4.96 8.31 56.89
N ASP A 68 5.00 9.60 57.24
CA ASP A 68 4.35 10.67 56.48
C ASP A 68 4.95 10.80 55.08
N ASN A 69 6.29 10.81 54.97
CA ASN A 69 6.99 10.78 53.67
C ASN A 69 6.62 9.54 52.84
N MET A 70 6.48 8.37 53.47
CA MET A 70 6.14 7.12 52.77
C MET A 70 4.67 7.11 52.31
N VAL A 71 3.76 7.71 53.08
CA VAL A 71 2.35 7.92 52.70
C VAL A 71 2.24 8.89 51.52
N GLU A 72 2.98 10.00 51.53
CA GLU A 72 2.99 10.95 50.41
C GLU A 72 3.58 10.32 49.13
N TYR A 73 4.66 9.56 49.27
CA TYR A 73 5.27 8.82 48.16
C TYR A 73 4.32 7.76 47.56
N ILE A 74 3.63 6.98 48.39
CA ILE A 74 2.59 6.04 47.95
C ILE A 74 1.41 6.79 47.29
N LYS A 75 1.05 8.00 47.75
CA LYS A 75 0.01 8.82 47.12
C LYS A 75 0.42 9.27 45.71
N LYS A 76 1.66 9.72 45.52
CA LYS A 76 2.23 10.06 44.20
C LYS A 76 2.25 8.84 43.26
N LEU A 77 2.71 7.68 43.75
CA LEU A 77 2.71 6.42 42.97
C LEU A 77 1.30 5.98 42.57
N LYS A 78 0.29 6.12 43.44
CA LYS A 78 -1.11 5.84 43.09
C LYS A 78 -1.66 6.78 42.01
N GLN A 79 -1.37 8.08 42.09
CA GLN A 79 -1.81 9.04 41.08
C GLN A 79 -1.17 8.75 39.72
N CYS A 80 0.12 8.42 39.72
CA CYS A 80 0.87 7.96 38.55
C CYS A 80 0.25 6.70 37.91
N ILE A 81 -0.11 5.69 38.71
CA ILE A 81 -0.82 4.49 38.19
C ILE A 81 -2.17 4.84 37.58
N LYS A 82 -2.98 5.70 38.21
CA LYS A 82 -4.29 6.09 37.67
C LYS A 82 -4.16 6.78 36.30
N TRP A 83 -3.19 7.69 36.19
CA TRP A 83 -2.88 8.36 34.93
C TRP A 83 -2.44 7.36 33.84
N PHE A 84 -1.61 6.36 34.17
CA PHE A 84 -1.27 5.29 33.23
C PHE A 84 -2.49 4.47 32.76
N GLN A 85 -3.41 4.14 33.67
CA GLN A 85 -4.62 3.38 33.35
C GLN A 85 -5.57 4.14 32.41
N GLU A 86 -5.75 5.45 32.62
CA GLU A 86 -6.55 6.31 31.74
C GLU A 86 -5.92 6.45 30.35
N LEU A 87 -4.59 6.61 30.31
CA LEU A 87 -3.84 6.80 29.07
C LEU A 87 -3.86 5.55 28.18
N GLU A 88 -3.68 4.35 28.74
CA GLU A 88 -3.69 3.16 27.90
C GLU A 88 -5.09 2.75 27.42
N TYR A 89 -6.16 3.04 28.18
CA TYR A 89 -7.51 2.83 27.65
C TYR A 89 -7.70 3.59 26.32
N SER A 90 -7.06 4.76 26.17
CA SER A 90 -7.01 5.49 24.91
C SER A 90 -6.20 4.79 23.81
N TYR A 91 -5.06 4.15 24.15
CA TYR A 91 -4.26 3.38 23.20
C TYR A 91 -4.91 2.08 22.76
N LEU A 92 -5.62 1.37 23.64
CA LEU A 92 -6.32 0.14 23.29
C LEU A 92 -7.53 0.46 22.37
N LEU A 93 -8.17 1.61 22.57
CA LEU A 93 -9.16 2.16 21.65
C LEU A 93 -8.54 2.62 20.31
N GLU A 94 -7.37 3.26 20.32
CA GLU A 94 -6.64 3.63 19.10
C GLU A 94 -6.16 2.40 18.33
N GLN A 95 -5.61 1.38 18.99
CA GLN A 95 -5.19 0.11 18.39
C GLN A 95 -6.36 -0.56 17.68
N LYS A 96 -7.50 -0.69 18.37
CA LYS A 96 -8.71 -1.26 17.75
C LYS A 96 -9.15 -0.44 16.54
N LYS A 97 -9.18 0.90 16.66
CA LYS A 97 -9.54 1.78 15.54
C LYS A 97 -8.58 1.62 14.36
N LEU A 98 -7.27 1.55 14.60
CA LEU A 98 -6.26 1.32 13.58
C LEU A 98 -6.39 -0.06 12.93
N GLN A 99 -6.78 -1.07 13.69
CA GLN A 99 -7.04 -2.42 13.20
C GLN A 99 -8.29 -2.47 12.30
N ASP A 100 -9.39 -1.82 12.72
CA ASP A 100 -10.62 -1.66 11.93
C ASP A 100 -10.34 -0.84 10.63
N GLU A 101 -9.53 0.22 10.72
CA GLU A 101 -9.09 1.04 9.57
C GLU A 101 -8.15 0.28 8.62
N LEU A 102 -7.26 -0.57 9.17
CA LEU A 102 -6.36 -1.41 8.40
C LEU A 102 -7.12 -2.51 7.65
N GLU A 103 -8.00 -3.26 8.32
CA GLU A 103 -8.82 -4.30 7.68
C GLU A 103 -9.67 -3.70 6.54
N SER A 104 -10.30 -2.54 6.76
CA SER A 104 -11.04 -1.82 5.70
C SER A 104 -10.14 -1.41 4.54
N SER A 105 -8.87 -1.06 4.80
CA SER A 105 -7.92 -0.62 3.79
C SER A 105 -7.28 -1.79 3.02
N GLU A 106 -7.08 -2.94 3.67
CA GLU A 106 -6.60 -4.18 3.06
C GLU A 106 -7.67 -4.81 2.15
N ILE A 107 -8.95 -4.77 2.54
CA ILE A 107 -10.07 -5.18 1.65
C ILE A 107 -10.07 -4.34 0.38
N LYS A 108 -10.06 -3.00 0.49
CA LYS A 108 -10.00 -2.09 -0.66
C LYS A 108 -8.74 -2.29 -1.52
N PHE A 109 -7.60 -2.59 -0.89
CA PHE A 109 -6.36 -2.90 -1.60
C PHE A 109 -6.50 -4.18 -2.43
N SER A 110 -7.11 -5.24 -1.88
CA SER A 110 -7.35 -6.49 -2.62
C SER A 110 -8.38 -6.33 -3.74
N GLU A 111 -9.44 -5.56 -3.52
CA GLU A 111 -10.39 -5.18 -4.59
C GLU A 111 -9.69 -4.42 -5.72
N MET A 112 -8.84 -3.44 -5.38
CA MET A 112 -8.07 -2.67 -6.35
C MET A 112 -7.03 -3.53 -7.08
N GLU A 113 -6.37 -4.47 -6.39
CA GLU A 113 -5.44 -5.43 -7.02
C GLU A 113 -6.14 -6.27 -8.10
N MET A 114 -7.37 -6.75 -7.83
CA MET A 114 -8.17 -7.45 -8.84
C MET A 114 -8.59 -6.56 -10.00
N ILE A 115 -8.95 -5.28 -9.74
CA ILE A 115 -9.31 -4.32 -10.79
C ILE A 115 -8.11 -4.03 -11.68
N VAL A 116 -6.94 -3.71 -11.10
CA VAL A 116 -5.69 -3.45 -11.81
C VAL A 116 -5.29 -4.66 -12.65
N LYS A 117 -5.30 -5.86 -12.08
CA LYS A 117 -4.94 -7.08 -12.81
C LYS A 117 -5.88 -7.35 -13.98
N LYS A 118 -7.20 -7.18 -13.78
CA LYS A 118 -8.18 -7.31 -14.87
C LYS A 118 -7.95 -6.25 -15.96
N LYS A 119 -7.61 -5.02 -15.57
CA LYS A 119 -7.28 -3.93 -16.52
C LYS A 119 -5.99 -4.19 -17.28
N GLU A 120 -4.98 -4.78 -16.64
CA GLU A 120 -3.76 -5.24 -17.29
C GLU A 120 -4.04 -6.36 -18.32
N GLU A 121 -4.90 -7.33 -17.98
CA GLU A 121 -5.32 -8.39 -18.91
C GLU A 121 -6.13 -7.82 -20.09
N GLU A 122 -7.08 -6.91 -19.84
CA GLU A 122 -7.84 -6.19 -20.88
C GLU A 122 -6.91 -5.37 -21.80
N LEU A 123 -5.98 -4.59 -21.24
CA LEU A 123 -5.03 -3.75 -21.97
C LEU A 123 -4.06 -4.61 -22.80
N ASN A 124 -3.53 -5.69 -22.24
CA ASN A 124 -2.65 -6.60 -22.98
C ASN A 124 -3.36 -7.25 -24.18
N SER A 125 -4.64 -7.63 -24.03
CA SER A 125 -5.46 -8.13 -25.14
C SER A 125 -5.61 -7.07 -26.25
N ILE A 126 -5.98 -5.84 -25.88
CA ILE A 126 -6.12 -4.70 -26.80
C ILE A 126 -4.79 -4.41 -27.50
N VAL A 127 -3.67 -4.41 -26.79
CA VAL A 127 -2.33 -4.16 -27.36
C VAL A 127 -1.92 -5.25 -28.36
N VAL A 128 -2.23 -6.52 -28.09
CA VAL A 128 -1.98 -7.62 -29.04
C VAL A 128 -2.83 -7.48 -30.30
N GLU A 129 -4.12 -7.16 -30.16
CA GLU A 129 -5.02 -6.96 -31.30
C GLU A 129 -4.62 -5.73 -32.13
N LEU A 130 -4.33 -4.60 -31.47
CA LEU A 130 -3.87 -3.37 -32.13
C LEU A 130 -2.53 -3.56 -32.84
N ARG A 131 -1.56 -4.29 -32.26
CA ARG A 131 -0.30 -4.61 -32.94
C ARG A 131 -0.51 -5.46 -34.18
N LYS A 132 -1.40 -6.46 -34.12
CA LYS A 132 -1.75 -7.30 -35.26
C LYS A 132 -2.44 -6.49 -36.36
N ASN A 133 -3.39 -5.63 -36.00
CA ASN A 133 -4.10 -4.76 -36.94
C ASN A 133 -3.16 -3.71 -37.56
N ASN A 134 -2.28 -3.10 -36.77
CA ASN A 134 -1.30 -2.12 -37.27
C ASN A 134 -0.31 -2.77 -38.25
N ALA A 135 0.25 -3.95 -37.92
CA ALA A 135 1.10 -4.70 -38.84
C ALA A 135 0.40 -5.04 -40.17
N PHE A 136 -0.86 -5.49 -40.11
CA PHE A 136 -1.67 -5.78 -41.32
C PHE A 136 -1.97 -4.51 -42.14
N LEU A 137 -2.34 -3.41 -41.48
CA LEU A 137 -2.58 -2.12 -42.14
C LEU A 137 -1.31 -1.54 -42.76
N GLN A 138 -0.15 -1.71 -42.12
CA GLN A 138 1.15 -1.25 -42.60
C GLN A 138 1.64 -2.10 -43.78
N GLU A 139 1.42 -3.42 -43.78
CA GLU A 139 1.64 -4.29 -44.93
C GLU A 139 0.73 -3.91 -46.11
N LYS A 140 -0.57 -3.65 -45.85
CA LYS A 140 -1.49 -3.21 -46.91
C LYS A 140 -1.10 -1.82 -47.46
N PHE A 141 -0.76 -0.88 -46.58
CA PHE A 141 -0.36 0.48 -46.97
C PHE A 141 0.89 0.47 -47.85
N THR A 142 1.93 -0.26 -47.44
CA THR A 142 3.19 -0.36 -48.22
C THR A 142 3.00 -1.04 -49.57
N ARG A 143 2.11 -2.04 -49.65
CA ARG A 143 1.71 -2.65 -50.94
C ARG A 143 0.98 -1.64 -51.84
N GLU A 144 -0.05 -0.99 -51.33
CA GLU A 144 -0.86 -0.02 -52.08
C GLU A 144 -0.05 1.22 -52.51
N GLU A 145 0.91 1.66 -51.67
CA GLU A 145 1.86 2.73 -52.00
C GLU A 145 2.82 2.31 -53.12
N SER A 146 3.33 1.07 -53.09
CA SER A 146 4.15 0.50 -54.16
C SER A 146 3.37 0.36 -55.47
N ASP A 147 2.15 -0.19 -55.42
CA ASP A 147 1.29 -0.39 -56.59
C ASP A 147 0.89 0.94 -57.21
N LYS A 148 0.56 1.95 -56.38
CA LYS A 148 0.33 3.32 -56.84
C LYS A 148 1.58 3.94 -57.46
N LEU A 149 2.78 3.73 -56.89
CA LEU A 149 4.02 4.27 -57.45
C LEU A 149 4.28 3.70 -58.86
N ALA A 150 4.10 2.39 -59.03
CA ALA A 150 4.19 1.71 -60.31
C ALA A 150 3.13 2.19 -61.31
N ALA A 151 1.87 2.38 -60.87
CA ALA A 151 0.80 2.91 -61.71
C ALA A 151 1.06 4.37 -62.15
N VAL A 152 1.61 5.21 -61.27
CA VAL A 152 2.02 6.58 -61.61
C VAL A 152 3.21 6.59 -62.57
N GLU A 153 4.19 5.71 -62.41
CA GLU A 153 5.32 5.57 -63.34
C GLU A 153 4.88 5.04 -64.72
N SER A 154 3.88 4.16 -64.75
CA SER A 154 3.25 3.73 -66.01
C SER A 154 2.47 4.87 -66.66
N LEU A 155 1.69 5.64 -65.88
CA LEU A 155 0.91 6.77 -66.36
C LEU A 155 1.78 7.92 -66.89
N THR A 156 2.95 8.17 -66.30
CA THR A 156 3.89 9.19 -66.82
C THR A 156 4.52 8.74 -68.14
N LYS A 157 4.99 7.49 -68.24
CA LYS A 157 5.51 6.93 -69.50
C LYS A 157 4.45 6.95 -70.62
N GLU A 158 3.21 6.58 -70.31
CA GLU A 158 2.10 6.59 -71.27
C GLU A 158 1.74 8.02 -71.71
N LYS A 159 1.72 8.98 -70.77
CA LYS A 159 1.52 10.41 -71.09
C LYS A 159 2.65 10.99 -71.95
N GLU A 160 3.91 10.62 -71.71
CA GLU A 160 5.05 11.03 -72.55
C GLU A 160 4.96 10.41 -73.96
N ALA A 161 4.69 9.11 -74.07
CA ALA A 161 4.51 8.42 -75.35
C ALA A 161 3.35 9.02 -76.16
N ARG A 162 2.21 9.28 -75.50
CA ARG A 162 1.08 9.97 -76.11
C ARG A 162 1.45 11.38 -76.59
N LEU A 163 2.20 12.17 -75.81
CA LEU A 163 2.58 13.53 -76.19
C LEU A 163 3.57 13.56 -77.37
N ILE A 164 4.40 12.52 -77.52
CA ILE A 164 5.20 12.29 -78.74
C ILE A 164 4.28 11.95 -79.92
N MET A 165 3.26 11.12 -79.74
CA MET A 165 2.32 10.73 -80.79
C MET A 165 1.38 11.89 -81.21
N GLU A 166 0.94 12.74 -80.29
CA GLU A 166 0.17 13.96 -80.62
C GLU A 166 0.99 14.90 -81.53
N ARG A 167 2.33 14.95 -81.35
CA ARG A 167 3.24 15.74 -82.20
C ARG A 167 3.44 15.12 -83.59
N SER A 168 3.63 13.80 -83.69
CA SER A 168 3.76 13.14 -85.01
C SER A 168 2.45 13.21 -85.80
N GLN A 169 1.31 13.02 -85.13
CA GLN A 169 -0.03 13.19 -85.72
C GLN A 169 -0.23 14.61 -86.26
N ALA A 170 0.11 15.65 -85.48
CA ALA A 170 0.01 17.05 -85.93
C ALA A 170 0.89 17.33 -87.16
N SER A 171 2.12 16.80 -87.19
CA SER A 171 3.02 16.90 -88.35
C SER A 171 2.43 16.23 -89.59
N ALA A 172 1.86 15.03 -89.45
CA ALA A 172 1.22 14.29 -90.54
C ALA A 172 -0.02 15.02 -91.11
N PHE A 173 -0.82 15.66 -90.25
CA PHE A 173 -1.93 16.51 -90.70
C PHE A 173 -1.45 17.78 -91.43
N GLU A 174 -0.34 18.38 -90.99
CA GLU A 174 0.24 19.55 -91.68
C GLU A 174 0.83 19.17 -93.06
N GLU A 175 1.42 17.99 -93.19
CA GLU A 175 1.85 17.42 -94.48
C GLU A 175 0.68 17.11 -95.40
N LEU A 176 -0.36 16.45 -94.90
CA LEU A 176 -1.60 16.21 -95.63
C LEU A 176 -2.24 17.52 -96.12
N ALA A 177 -2.27 18.56 -95.28
CA ALA A 177 -2.80 19.87 -95.63
C ALA A 177 -1.89 20.66 -96.60
N ARG A 178 -0.58 20.37 -96.67
CA ARG A 178 0.31 20.88 -97.73
C ARG A 178 0.04 20.19 -99.06
N ALA A 179 0.09 18.86 -99.09
CA ALA A 179 -0.13 18.07 -100.30
C ALA A 179 -1.51 18.33 -100.93
N GLN A 180 -2.57 18.48 -100.12
CA GLN A 180 -3.91 18.85 -100.62
C GLN A 180 -3.96 20.24 -101.28
N ARG A 181 -3.21 21.23 -100.78
CA ARG A 181 -3.12 22.57 -101.39
C ARG A 181 -2.36 22.53 -102.71
N GLU A 182 -1.29 21.75 -102.78
CA GLU A 182 -0.49 21.58 -104.00
C GLU A 182 -1.28 20.83 -105.09
N LEU A 183 -1.98 19.74 -104.72
CA LEU A 183 -2.92 19.02 -105.59
C LEU A 183 -4.03 19.93 -106.11
N SER A 184 -4.60 20.80 -105.26
CA SER A 184 -5.61 21.79 -105.67
C SER A 184 -5.04 22.80 -106.68
N SER A 185 -3.83 23.32 -106.45
CA SER A 185 -3.15 24.24 -107.38
C SER A 185 -2.83 23.57 -108.72
N ALA A 186 -2.37 22.33 -108.72
CA ALA A 186 -2.09 21.56 -109.93
C ALA A 186 -3.39 21.28 -110.73
N ASN A 187 -4.48 20.92 -110.06
CA ASN A 187 -5.79 20.76 -110.70
C ASN A 187 -6.31 22.07 -111.32
N GLN A 188 -6.11 23.22 -110.67
CA GLN A 188 -6.44 24.53 -111.26
C GLN A 188 -5.63 24.82 -112.53
N LYS A 189 -4.33 24.48 -112.57
CA LYS A 189 -3.47 24.60 -113.76
C LYS A 189 -3.91 23.69 -114.90
N ILE A 190 -4.33 22.45 -114.60
CA ILE A 190 -4.91 21.54 -115.61
C ILE A 190 -6.21 22.12 -116.18
N SER A 191 -7.06 22.69 -115.33
CA SER A 191 -8.32 23.31 -115.78
C SER A 191 -8.07 24.47 -116.75
N SER A 192 -7.14 25.38 -116.43
CA SER A 192 -6.81 26.51 -117.32
C SER A 192 -6.09 26.08 -118.61
N LEU A 193 -5.22 25.06 -118.56
CA LEU A 193 -4.61 24.47 -119.77
C LEU A 193 -5.65 23.78 -120.66
N ASN A 194 -6.62 23.06 -120.08
CA ASN A 194 -7.73 22.47 -120.83
C ASN A 194 -8.61 23.53 -121.49
N GLU A 195 -8.89 24.65 -120.80
CA GLU A 195 -9.67 25.74 -121.37
C GLU A 195 -8.91 26.46 -122.50
N MET A 196 -7.60 26.71 -122.33
CA MET A 196 -6.73 27.27 -123.37
C MET A 196 -6.64 26.35 -124.60
N TYR A 197 -6.43 25.05 -124.37
CA TYR A 197 -6.42 24.03 -125.41
C TYR A 197 -7.73 24.00 -126.20
N LYS A 198 -8.89 24.08 -125.51
CA LYS A 198 -10.20 24.14 -126.15
C LYS A 198 -10.34 25.39 -127.03
N ARG A 199 -9.99 26.57 -126.53
CA ARG A 199 -10.05 27.84 -127.30
C ARG A 199 -9.17 27.78 -128.57
N LEU A 200 -7.97 27.20 -128.48
CA LEU A 200 -7.07 27.00 -129.63
C LEU A 200 -7.64 25.99 -130.64
N GLN A 201 -8.26 24.91 -130.18
CA GLN A 201 -8.93 23.90 -131.01
C GLN A 201 -10.14 24.50 -131.78
N ASP A 202 -10.95 25.31 -131.10
CA ASP A 202 -12.09 26.02 -131.69
C ASP A 202 -11.63 27.05 -132.75
N TYR A 203 -10.49 27.71 -132.53
CA TYR A 203 -9.89 28.66 -133.48
C TYR A 203 -9.37 27.97 -134.75
N ILE A 204 -8.64 26.86 -134.63
CA ILE A 204 -8.20 26.08 -135.81
C ILE A 204 -9.39 25.55 -136.60
N THR A 205 -10.44 25.07 -135.92
CA THR A 205 -11.66 24.59 -136.58
C THR A 205 -12.34 25.72 -137.37
N SER A 206 -12.35 26.94 -136.82
CA SER A 206 -12.85 28.14 -137.49
C SER A 206 -12.04 28.50 -138.75
N LEU A 207 -10.70 28.44 -138.66
CA LEU A 207 -9.80 28.66 -139.80
C LEU A 207 -9.96 27.58 -140.89
N GLN A 208 -10.24 26.33 -140.52
CA GLN A 208 -10.51 25.25 -141.48
C GLN A 208 -11.84 25.47 -142.22
N GLN A 209 -12.89 25.90 -141.52
CA GLN A 209 -14.17 26.26 -142.15
C GLN A 209 -14.04 27.46 -143.09
N TYR A 210 -13.22 28.45 -142.74
CA TYR A 210 -12.94 29.60 -143.60
C TYR A 210 -12.18 29.20 -144.88
N ASN A 211 -11.14 28.37 -144.78
CA ASN A 211 -10.46 27.79 -145.94
C ASN A 211 -11.42 26.98 -146.84
N GLY A 212 -12.36 26.24 -146.25
CA GLY A 212 -13.39 25.51 -147.00
C GLY A 212 -14.26 26.44 -147.86
N LYS A 213 -14.67 27.60 -147.33
CA LYS A 213 -15.44 28.60 -148.08
C LYS A 213 -14.67 29.19 -149.26
N LEU A 214 -13.41 29.61 -149.02
CA LEU A 214 -12.54 30.12 -150.09
C LEU A 214 -12.35 29.09 -151.22
N HIS A 215 -12.30 27.80 -150.90
CA HIS A 215 -12.17 26.75 -151.90
C HIS A 215 -13.46 26.57 -152.73
N THR A 216 -14.64 26.69 -152.12
CA THR A 216 -15.91 26.71 -152.86
C THR A 216 -16.07 27.96 -153.75
N GLU A 217 -15.62 29.12 -153.29
CA GLU A 217 -15.65 30.36 -154.08
C GLU A 217 -14.72 30.28 -155.31
N LEU A 218 -13.53 29.69 -155.14
CA LEU A 218 -12.61 29.39 -156.24
C LEU A 218 -13.25 28.47 -157.30
N SER A 219 -13.92 27.40 -156.85
CA SER A 219 -14.61 26.46 -157.75
C SER A 219 -15.76 27.12 -158.53
N THR A 220 -16.51 28.04 -157.93
CA THR A 220 -17.56 28.78 -158.64
C THR A 220 -17.00 29.69 -159.72
N ALA A 221 -15.86 30.34 -159.48
CA ALA A 221 -15.19 31.17 -160.48
C ALA A 221 -14.64 30.34 -161.67
N GLU A 222 -14.15 29.12 -161.41
CA GLU A 222 -13.72 28.19 -162.47
C GLU A 222 -14.87 27.69 -163.35
N ASP A 223 -16.09 27.56 -162.81
CA ASP A 223 -17.26 27.15 -163.59
C ASP A 223 -17.92 28.31 -164.36
N ASP A 224 -17.87 29.54 -163.84
CA ASP A 224 -18.22 30.74 -164.61
C ASP A 224 -17.31 30.93 -165.84
N LEU A 225 -16.00 30.65 -165.69
CA LEU A 225 -15.03 30.71 -166.79
C LEU A 225 -15.42 29.78 -167.96
N LYS A 226 -15.83 28.54 -167.64
CA LYS A 226 -16.27 27.54 -168.64
C LYS A 226 -17.56 27.95 -169.37
N ARG A 227 -18.45 28.73 -168.73
CA ARG A 227 -19.67 29.24 -169.40
C ARG A 227 -19.32 30.28 -170.46
N VAL A 228 -18.43 31.21 -170.14
CA VAL A 228 -17.94 32.25 -171.07
C VAL A 228 -17.18 31.64 -172.26
N GLU A 229 -16.38 30.58 -172.04
CA GLU A 229 -15.71 29.86 -173.13
C GLU A 229 -16.69 29.17 -174.11
N LYS A 230 -17.88 28.80 -173.64
CA LYS A 230 -18.89 28.13 -174.47
C LYS A 230 -19.68 29.11 -175.35
N GLU A 231 -19.91 30.33 -174.87
CA GLU A 231 -20.53 31.42 -175.64
C GLU A 231 -19.56 31.94 -176.74
N LYS A 232 -18.26 31.96 -176.44
CA LYS A 232 -17.18 32.33 -177.39
C LYS A 232 -17.11 31.45 -178.64
N ALA A 233 -17.54 30.19 -178.57
CA ALA A 233 -17.51 29.26 -179.70
C ALA A 233 -18.58 29.56 -180.78
N ALA A 234 -19.64 30.29 -180.44
CA ALA A 234 -20.78 30.56 -181.34
C ALA A 234 -20.59 31.77 -182.27
N MET A 235 -19.46 32.49 -182.18
CA MET A 235 -19.15 33.68 -183.01
C MET A 235 -17.97 33.49 -183.98
N VAL A 236 -17.53 32.25 -184.22
CA VAL A 236 -16.32 31.98 -185.04
C VAL A 236 -16.62 31.84 -186.55
N GLU A 237 -17.83 32.20 -186.99
CA GLU A 237 -18.19 32.27 -188.42
C GLU A 237 -18.91 33.58 -188.79
N ASP A 238 -18.46 34.75 -188.28
CA ASP A 238 -18.30 35.92 -189.16
C ASP A 238 -17.48 37.10 -188.59
N LEU A 239 -16.71 37.71 -189.52
CA LEU A 239 -16.22 39.10 -189.58
C LEU A 239 -15.49 39.75 -188.39
N GLY A 240 -14.19 39.96 -188.61
CA GLY A 240 -13.30 40.63 -187.68
C GLY A 240 -13.25 42.16 -187.72
N MET A 241 -12.67 42.70 -186.65
CA MET A 241 -11.50 43.59 -186.74
C MET A 241 -10.82 43.76 -185.37
N ILE A 242 -9.50 43.96 -185.42
CA ILE A 242 -8.61 44.52 -184.36
C ILE A 242 -8.30 43.60 -183.15
N LYS A 243 -7.04 43.17 -183.10
CA LYS A 243 -6.33 42.65 -181.92
C LYS A 243 -5.40 43.75 -181.38
N ALA A 244 -5.59 44.21 -180.15
CA ALA A 244 -4.52 44.81 -179.33
C ALA A 244 -4.94 45.06 -177.86
N GLU A 245 -5.21 44.02 -177.06
CA GLU A 245 -5.29 44.17 -175.59
C GLU A 245 -4.99 42.83 -174.88
N LEU A 246 -3.70 42.56 -174.63
CA LEU A 246 -3.22 41.37 -173.91
C LEU A 246 -1.98 41.73 -173.08
N ALA A 247 -2.17 42.39 -171.93
CA ALA A 247 -1.07 42.77 -171.05
C ALA A 247 -1.37 42.78 -169.53
N LEU A 248 -2.65 42.80 -169.09
CA LEU A 248 -2.99 43.06 -167.68
C LEU A 248 -3.37 41.83 -166.82
N SER A 249 -3.66 40.67 -167.42
CA SER A 249 -4.24 39.53 -166.67
C SER A 249 -3.25 38.64 -165.91
N LYS A 250 -1.93 38.78 -166.08
CA LYS A 250 -0.93 37.88 -165.46
C LYS A 250 -0.38 38.34 -164.11
N ALA A 251 -0.53 39.61 -163.73
CA ALA A 251 0.01 40.12 -162.47
C ALA A 251 -0.82 39.71 -161.24
N SER A 252 -2.13 39.48 -161.40
CA SER A 252 -3.05 39.18 -160.28
C SER A 252 -2.83 37.80 -159.64
N GLN A 253 -2.27 36.84 -160.37
CA GLN A 253 -2.26 35.44 -159.93
C GLN A 253 -1.07 35.10 -159.01
N ASP A 254 0.06 35.81 -159.13
CA ASP A 254 1.24 35.60 -158.28
C ASP A 254 1.09 36.20 -156.87
N GLU A 255 0.24 37.22 -156.69
CA GLU A 255 -0.04 37.84 -155.38
C GLU A 255 -0.80 36.87 -154.46
N ALA A 256 -1.80 36.16 -155.01
CA ALA A 256 -2.65 35.22 -154.27
C ALA A 256 -1.88 33.98 -153.76
N VAL A 257 -0.90 33.50 -154.53
CA VAL A 257 -0.06 32.35 -154.12
C VAL A 257 0.79 32.68 -152.89
N LYS A 258 1.34 33.91 -152.80
CA LYS A 258 2.14 34.34 -151.64
C LYS A 258 1.32 34.42 -150.35
N GLN A 259 0.05 34.84 -150.42
CA GLN A 259 -0.83 34.89 -149.25
C GLN A 259 -1.16 33.49 -148.72
N LYS A 260 -1.38 32.51 -149.61
CA LYS A 260 -1.59 31.10 -149.22
C LYS A 260 -0.39 30.55 -148.44
N ASP A 261 0.83 30.76 -148.92
CA ASP A 261 2.03 30.19 -148.29
C ASP A 261 2.34 30.86 -146.94
N ALA A 262 2.01 32.14 -146.76
CA ALA A 262 2.07 32.81 -145.46
C ALA A 262 1.13 32.18 -144.42
N MET A 263 -0.14 31.95 -144.78
CA MET A 263 -1.13 31.32 -143.89
C MET A 263 -0.78 29.86 -143.54
N MET A 264 -0.17 29.12 -144.46
CA MET A 264 0.30 27.74 -144.21
C MET A 264 1.40 27.69 -143.12
N ASN A 265 2.27 28.69 -143.08
CA ASN A 265 3.32 28.82 -142.05
C ASN A 265 2.73 29.17 -140.67
N GLU A 266 1.67 29.98 -140.62
CA GLU A 266 0.96 30.29 -139.38
C GLU A 266 0.26 29.05 -138.80
N VAL A 267 -0.45 28.27 -139.64
CA VAL A 267 -1.07 27.00 -139.25
C VAL A 267 -0.06 25.97 -138.73
N THR A 268 1.16 25.93 -139.29
CA THR A 268 2.22 25.03 -138.79
C THR A 268 2.88 25.54 -137.50
N CYS A 269 2.90 26.85 -137.25
CA CYS A 269 3.30 27.40 -135.94
C CYS A 269 2.27 27.05 -134.84
N LEU A 270 0.98 27.33 -135.09
CA LEU A 270 -0.11 27.05 -134.15
C LEU A 270 -0.22 25.55 -133.79
N ARG A 271 0.05 24.65 -134.75
CA ARG A 271 0.13 23.20 -134.48
C ARG A 271 1.25 22.82 -133.50
N ARG A 272 2.38 23.54 -133.52
CA ARG A 272 3.49 23.33 -132.58
C ARG A 272 3.11 23.79 -131.17
N GLU A 273 2.47 24.93 -131.06
CA GLU A 273 1.95 25.48 -129.78
C GLU A 273 0.90 24.56 -129.16
N ILE A 274 -0.02 24.00 -129.95
CA ILE A 274 -0.98 22.99 -129.46
C ILE A 274 -0.30 21.74 -128.94
N GLN A 275 0.77 21.25 -129.60
CA GLN A 275 1.50 20.09 -129.10
C GLN A 275 2.20 20.41 -127.77
N GLN A 276 2.81 21.59 -127.64
CA GLN A 276 3.41 22.03 -126.39
C GLN A 276 2.37 22.12 -125.25
N VAL A 277 1.19 22.70 -125.50
CA VAL A 277 0.10 22.76 -124.51
C VAL A 277 -0.41 21.37 -124.11
N ARG A 278 -0.44 20.40 -125.04
CA ARG A 278 -0.75 18.99 -124.72
C ARG A 278 0.32 18.35 -123.86
N ASP A 279 1.58 18.47 -124.25
CA ASP A 279 2.71 17.88 -123.51
C ASP A 279 2.78 18.45 -122.08
N ASP A 280 2.54 19.75 -121.91
CA ASP A 280 2.49 20.40 -120.60
C ASP A 280 1.24 20.01 -119.78
N ARG A 281 0.08 19.84 -120.42
CA ARG A 281 -1.11 19.26 -119.75
C ARG A 281 -0.84 17.84 -119.27
N ASP A 282 -0.23 17.00 -120.09
CA ASP A 282 -0.01 15.58 -119.78
C ASP A 282 1.06 15.41 -118.69
N ARG A 283 2.07 16.30 -118.65
CA ARG A 283 2.98 16.46 -117.50
C ARG A 283 2.24 16.87 -116.22
N GLN A 284 1.33 17.86 -116.29
CA GLN A 284 0.55 18.25 -115.11
C GLN A 284 -0.41 17.14 -114.66
N LEU A 285 -1.01 16.36 -115.57
CA LEU A 285 -1.83 15.19 -115.23
C LEU A 285 -1.02 14.12 -114.49
N SER A 286 0.19 13.81 -114.94
CA SER A 286 1.10 12.90 -114.22
C SER A 286 1.49 13.44 -112.84
N LEU A 287 1.70 14.76 -112.71
CA LEU A 287 1.97 15.39 -111.42
C LEU A 287 0.76 15.32 -110.47
N VAL A 288 -0.46 15.53 -110.99
CA VAL A 288 -1.70 15.40 -110.21
C VAL A 288 -1.93 13.96 -109.75
N GLN A 289 -1.63 12.96 -110.58
CA GLN A 289 -1.71 11.56 -110.14
C GLN A 289 -0.75 11.28 -108.98
N ASN A 290 0.53 11.66 -109.12
CA ASN A 290 1.53 11.45 -108.07
C ASN A 290 1.14 12.18 -106.77
N LEU A 291 0.69 13.44 -106.84
CA LEU A 291 0.22 14.21 -105.68
C LEU A 291 -1.08 13.63 -105.08
N SER A 292 -1.93 12.98 -105.88
CA SER A 292 -3.13 12.28 -105.38
C SER A 292 -2.74 11.04 -104.59
N ASP A 293 -1.82 10.22 -105.10
CA ASP A 293 -1.28 9.05 -104.43
C ASP A 293 -0.54 9.42 -103.12
N GLU A 294 0.14 10.57 -103.09
CA GLU A 294 0.76 11.12 -101.87
C GLU A 294 -0.29 11.61 -100.85
N VAL A 295 -1.34 12.32 -101.29
CA VAL A 295 -2.45 12.73 -100.41
C VAL A 295 -3.16 11.52 -99.80
N GLU A 296 -3.31 10.42 -100.53
CA GLU A 296 -3.92 9.19 -100.03
C GLU A 296 -3.03 8.51 -98.98
N LYS A 297 -1.73 8.33 -99.24
CA LYS A 297 -0.75 7.79 -98.26
C LYS A 297 -0.65 8.64 -97.00
N CYS A 298 -0.65 9.97 -97.12
CA CYS A 298 -0.65 10.87 -95.98
C CYS A 298 -1.96 10.79 -95.19
N ARG A 299 -3.11 10.58 -95.85
CA ARG A 299 -4.41 10.38 -95.20
C ARG A 299 -4.46 9.07 -94.42
N GLU A 300 -4.01 7.96 -95.00
CA GLU A 300 -3.93 6.67 -94.30
C GLU A 300 -3.02 6.75 -93.06
N SER A 301 -1.86 7.41 -93.20
CA SER A 301 -0.90 7.59 -92.11
C SER A 301 -1.50 8.46 -90.98
N ALA A 302 -2.15 9.57 -91.31
CA ALA A 302 -2.85 10.40 -90.34
C ALA A 302 -4.02 9.67 -89.66
N GLY A 303 -4.70 8.76 -90.37
CA GLY A 303 -5.75 7.89 -89.84
C GLY A 303 -5.23 6.92 -88.78
N LYS A 304 -4.16 6.17 -89.10
CA LYS A 304 -3.51 5.21 -88.17
C LYS A 304 -3.06 5.89 -86.87
N TYR A 305 -2.35 7.02 -86.98
CA TYR A 305 -1.96 7.79 -85.79
C TYR A 305 -3.15 8.32 -84.99
N CYS A 306 -4.34 8.47 -85.59
CA CYS A 306 -5.56 8.87 -84.90
C CYS A 306 -6.19 7.74 -84.08
N GLU A 307 -6.16 6.51 -84.61
CA GLU A 307 -6.65 5.30 -83.93
C GLU A 307 -5.73 4.94 -82.76
N GLU A 308 -4.41 4.90 -82.98
CA GLU A 308 -3.40 4.68 -81.94
C GLU A 308 -3.51 5.72 -80.81
N LEU A 309 -3.76 7.00 -81.14
CA LEU A 309 -3.93 8.05 -80.13
C LEU A 309 -5.14 7.81 -79.22
N ASN A 310 -6.24 7.30 -79.77
CA ASN A 310 -7.45 7.03 -79.01
C ASN A 310 -7.23 5.85 -78.04
N GLU A 311 -6.59 4.76 -78.47
CA GLU A 311 -6.24 3.65 -77.58
C GLU A 311 -5.33 4.10 -76.41
N MET A 312 -4.28 4.88 -76.71
CA MET A 312 -3.37 5.42 -75.69
C MET A 312 -4.10 6.36 -74.72
N LYS A 313 -5.09 7.11 -75.20
CA LYS A 313 -5.91 8.02 -74.40
C LYS A 313 -6.88 7.27 -73.48
N GLU A 314 -7.46 6.16 -73.92
CA GLU A 314 -8.29 5.29 -73.06
C GLU A 314 -7.45 4.68 -71.93
N LYS A 315 -6.30 4.07 -72.25
CA LYS A 315 -5.34 3.53 -71.25
C LYS A 315 -4.90 4.59 -70.24
N THR A 316 -4.61 5.82 -70.69
CA THR A 316 -4.27 6.96 -69.83
C THR A 316 -5.38 7.25 -68.82
N ASN A 317 -6.64 7.24 -69.25
CA ASN A 317 -7.79 7.53 -68.39
C ASN A 317 -8.04 6.42 -67.36
N GLU A 318 -7.90 5.15 -67.74
CA GLU A 318 -8.05 4.00 -66.83
C GLU A 318 -6.99 4.01 -65.71
N LEU A 319 -5.73 4.29 -66.06
CA LEU A 319 -4.65 4.45 -65.08
C LEU A 319 -4.87 5.65 -64.15
N GLU A 320 -5.38 6.77 -64.66
CA GLU A 320 -5.68 7.97 -63.86
C GLU A 320 -6.87 7.75 -62.89
N ALA A 321 -7.89 7.00 -63.31
CA ALA A 321 -8.97 6.54 -62.44
C ALA A 321 -8.47 5.59 -61.35
N THR A 322 -7.58 4.65 -61.70
CA THR A 322 -6.97 3.69 -60.76
C THR A 322 -6.15 4.41 -59.68
N CYS A 323 -5.23 5.29 -60.09
CA CYS A 323 -4.43 6.13 -59.17
C CYS A 323 -5.29 6.98 -58.23
N SER A 324 -6.45 7.46 -58.71
CA SER A 324 -7.41 8.22 -57.91
C SER A 324 -8.10 7.35 -56.86
N SER A 325 -8.53 6.14 -57.23
CA SER A 325 -9.13 5.16 -56.32
C SER A 325 -8.16 4.76 -55.19
N GLN A 326 -6.93 4.36 -55.54
CA GLN A 326 -5.90 3.98 -54.56
C GLN A 326 -5.54 5.13 -53.62
N SER A 327 -5.56 6.37 -54.10
CA SER A 327 -5.32 7.56 -53.27
C SER A 327 -6.43 7.82 -52.24
N ILE A 328 -7.68 7.43 -52.52
CA ILE A 328 -8.78 7.50 -51.56
C ILE A 328 -8.62 6.40 -50.50
N GLU A 329 -8.25 5.18 -50.91
CA GLU A 329 -8.07 4.05 -49.99
C GLU A 329 -6.87 4.23 -49.04
N LEU A 330 -5.73 4.76 -49.52
CA LEU A 330 -4.61 5.16 -48.66
C LEU A 330 -5.04 6.18 -47.59
N ARG A 331 -5.94 7.11 -47.93
CA ARG A 331 -6.44 8.14 -47.00
C ARG A 331 -7.41 7.57 -45.96
N THR A 332 -8.23 6.58 -46.31
CA THR A 332 -9.10 5.91 -45.31
C THR A 332 -8.29 5.01 -44.38
N LEU A 333 -7.25 4.34 -44.87
CA LEU A 333 -6.31 3.57 -44.04
C LEU A 333 -5.57 4.47 -43.02
N GLN A 334 -5.07 5.64 -43.44
CA GLN A 334 -4.45 6.62 -42.53
C GLN A 334 -5.41 7.10 -41.43
N ASN A 335 -6.68 7.37 -41.76
CA ASN A 335 -7.67 7.79 -40.76
C ASN A 335 -7.97 6.68 -39.75
N HIS A 336 -8.04 5.41 -40.18
CA HIS A 336 -8.21 4.27 -39.27
C HIS A 336 -7.01 4.06 -38.34
N LEU A 337 -5.79 4.26 -38.84
CA LEU A 337 -4.56 4.21 -38.05
C LEU A 337 -4.60 5.24 -36.90
N ALA A 338 -4.84 6.50 -37.23
CA ALA A 338 -4.89 7.59 -36.25
C ALA A 338 -6.02 7.38 -35.21
N ALA A 339 -7.17 6.81 -35.60
CA ALA A 339 -8.25 6.49 -34.68
C ALA A 339 -7.88 5.35 -33.70
N ALA A 340 -7.05 4.40 -34.14
CA ALA A 340 -6.54 3.31 -33.29
C ALA A 340 -5.49 3.82 -32.27
N GLU A 341 -4.58 4.70 -32.71
CA GLU A 341 -3.56 5.32 -31.85
C GLU A 341 -4.18 6.16 -30.72
N ASN A 342 -5.19 6.98 -31.04
CA ASN A 342 -5.91 7.76 -30.01
C ASN A 342 -6.62 6.87 -28.98
N LYS A 343 -7.20 5.74 -29.39
CA LYS A 343 -7.84 4.78 -28.46
C LYS A 343 -6.83 4.15 -27.51
N LEU A 344 -5.64 3.79 -28.01
CA LEU A 344 -4.55 3.27 -27.19
C LEU A 344 -4.11 4.30 -26.14
N GLN A 345 -3.87 5.54 -26.56
CA GLN A 345 -3.44 6.62 -25.66
C GLN A 345 -4.44 6.90 -24.52
N VAL A 346 -5.75 6.91 -24.81
CA VAL A 346 -6.79 7.07 -23.77
C VAL A 346 -6.81 5.87 -22.81
N SER A 347 -6.64 4.66 -23.33
CA SER A 347 -6.57 3.45 -22.50
C SER A 347 -5.36 3.46 -21.56
N ASP A 348 -4.19 3.85 -22.07
CA ASP A 348 -2.94 3.97 -21.29
C ASP A 348 -3.09 5.00 -20.15
N LEU A 349 -3.72 6.15 -20.42
CA LEU A 349 -4.03 7.18 -19.40
C LEU A 349 -4.88 6.61 -18.25
N THR A 350 -5.99 5.93 -18.57
CA THR A 350 -6.86 5.34 -17.53
C THR A 350 -6.18 4.21 -16.74
N ALA A 351 -5.26 3.47 -17.37
CA ALA A 351 -4.45 2.47 -16.67
C ALA A 351 -3.44 3.13 -15.71
N MET A 352 -2.83 4.26 -16.09
CA MET A 352 -1.94 5.02 -15.19
C MET A 352 -2.69 5.60 -13.98
N GLU A 353 -3.90 6.12 -14.15
CA GLU A 353 -4.73 6.64 -13.06
C GLU A 353 -5.04 5.53 -12.03
N THR A 354 -5.54 4.37 -12.48
CA THR A 354 -5.83 3.23 -11.58
C THR A 354 -4.59 2.65 -10.89
N MET A 355 -3.42 2.67 -11.57
CA MET A 355 -2.14 2.30 -10.95
C MET A 355 -1.71 3.28 -9.84
N HIS A 356 -1.95 4.58 -10.00
CA HIS A 356 -1.64 5.57 -8.96
C HIS A 356 -2.52 5.39 -7.72
N GLU A 357 -3.83 5.17 -7.90
CA GLU A 357 -4.75 4.85 -6.80
C GLU A 357 -4.32 3.59 -6.03
N PHE A 358 -3.87 2.56 -6.75
CA PHE A 358 -3.33 1.33 -6.16
C PHE A 358 -2.03 1.57 -5.36
N GLU A 359 -1.10 2.38 -5.88
CA GLU A 359 0.14 2.72 -5.16
C GLU A 359 -0.11 3.57 -3.90
N ASP A 360 -1.08 4.48 -3.92
CA ASP A 360 -1.47 5.26 -2.74
C ASP A 360 -2.18 4.39 -1.69
N GLN A 361 -3.12 3.53 -2.12
CA GLN A 361 -3.78 2.59 -1.21
C GLN A 361 -2.77 1.62 -0.56
N LYS A 362 -1.77 1.16 -1.33
CA LYS A 362 -0.65 0.34 -0.82
C LYS A 362 0.17 1.10 0.23
N ARG A 363 0.46 2.38 -0.01
CA ARG A 363 1.22 3.23 0.91
C ARG A 363 0.48 3.41 2.24
N LEU A 364 -0.84 3.63 2.18
CA LEU A 364 -1.71 3.73 3.35
C LEU A 364 -1.73 2.44 4.16
N VAL A 365 -1.84 1.27 3.52
CA VAL A 365 -1.75 -0.03 4.21
C VAL A 365 -0.40 -0.19 4.93
N CYS A 366 0.72 0.15 4.29
CA CYS A 366 2.03 0.11 4.95
C CYS A 366 2.15 1.07 6.14
N GLU A 367 1.59 2.28 6.04
CA GLU A 367 1.59 3.25 7.14
C GLU A 367 0.73 2.76 8.33
N LEU A 368 -0.46 2.24 8.06
CA LEU A 368 -1.35 1.68 9.08
C LEU A 368 -0.73 0.47 9.77
N GLN A 369 -0.08 -0.44 9.02
CA GLN A 369 0.67 -1.57 9.60
C GLN A 369 1.82 -1.09 10.50
N GLN A 370 2.57 -0.06 10.10
CA GLN A 370 3.63 0.50 10.94
C GLN A 370 3.08 1.16 12.20
N ARG A 371 1.99 1.93 12.10
CA ARG A 371 1.32 2.55 13.24
C ARG A 371 0.73 1.52 14.21
N LEU A 372 0.18 0.42 13.70
CA LEU A 372 -0.32 -0.70 14.50
C LEU A 372 0.83 -1.37 15.25
N ALA A 373 1.95 -1.68 14.58
CA ALA A 373 3.14 -2.25 15.24
C ALA A 373 3.73 -1.30 16.31
N ASP A 374 3.76 0.00 16.06
CA ASP A 374 4.15 1.00 17.06
C ASP A 374 3.16 1.07 18.24
N ALA A 375 1.87 0.84 18.01
CA ALA A 375 0.84 0.77 19.06
C ALA A 375 0.91 -0.54 19.87
N GLU A 376 1.22 -1.67 19.24
CA GLU A 376 1.41 -2.98 19.91
C GLU A 376 2.68 -3.01 20.76
N ASN A 377 3.78 -2.43 20.26
CA ASN A 377 4.96 -2.19 21.08
C ASN A 377 4.63 -1.27 22.27
N LYS A 378 3.74 -0.27 22.07
CA LYS A 378 3.08 0.55 23.11
C LYS A 378 1.91 -0.14 23.86
N LEU A 379 1.71 -1.45 23.70
CA LEU A 379 0.90 -2.30 24.59
C LEU A 379 1.73 -3.33 25.41
N MET A 380 2.91 -3.71 24.95
CA MET A 380 3.85 -4.59 25.68
C MET A 380 4.68 -3.95 26.83
N GLU A 381 5.53 -2.95 26.57
CA GLU A 381 6.61 -2.54 27.49
C GLU A 381 6.15 -2.03 28.86
N GLY A 382 4.94 -1.49 28.97
CA GLY A 382 4.43 -0.94 30.22
C GLY A 382 3.28 -1.71 30.86
N GLU A 383 2.76 -2.78 30.25
CA GLU A 383 2.18 -3.86 31.05
C GLU A 383 3.27 -4.42 31.98
N LYS A 384 4.53 -4.47 31.49
CA LYS A 384 5.74 -4.70 32.29
C LYS A 384 6.06 -3.56 33.28
N LEU A 385 5.81 -2.29 32.95
CA LEU A 385 5.91 -1.16 33.89
C LEU A 385 4.84 -1.21 34.99
N ARG A 386 3.58 -1.52 34.65
CA ARG A 386 2.47 -1.74 35.59
C ARG A 386 2.84 -2.84 36.59
N LYS A 387 3.28 -4.01 36.11
CA LYS A 387 3.78 -5.11 36.97
C LYS A 387 4.86 -4.64 37.95
N LYS A 388 5.80 -3.81 37.48
CA LYS A 388 6.88 -3.24 38.31
C LYS A 388 6.38 -2.23 39.35
N LEU A 389 5.54 -1.27 38.94
CA LEU A 389 4.94 -0.26 39.83
C LEU A 389 4.06 -0.92 40.90
N HIS A 390 3.23 -1.88 40.49
CA HIS A 390 2.36 -2.66 41.38
C HIS A 390 3.16 -3.44 42.43
N ASN A 391 4.21 -4.15 42.01
CA ASN A 391 5.10 -4.84 42.94
C ASN A 391 5.77 -3.86 43.92
N THR A 392 6.29 -2.74 43.42
CA THR A 392 6.96 -1.71 44.23
C THR A 392 6.02 -1.13 45.30
N ILE A 393 4.76 -0.82 44.95
CA ILE A 393 3.77 -0.35 45.95
C ILE A 393 3.51 -1.40 47.03
N LEU A 394 3.46 -2.68 46.66
CA LEU A 394 3.20 -3.75 47.62
C LEU A 394 4.40 -4.04 48.53
N GLU A 395 5.63 -3.93 48.03
CA GLU A 395 6.85 -3.96 48.84
C GLU A 395 6.90 -2.78 49.83
N LEU A 396 6.54 -1.57 49.38
CA LEU A 396 6.46 -0.37 50.22
C LEU A 396 5.35 -0.43 51.28
N LYS A 397 4.26 -1.18 51.02
CA LYS A 397 3.23 -1.51 52.02
C LYS A 397 3.65 -2.64 52.98
N GLY A 398 4.77 -3.32 52.73
CA GLY A 398 5.23 -4.48 53.50
C GLY A 398 4.79 -5.83 52.92
N ASN A 399 5.74 -6.77 52.87
CA ASN A 399 5.50 -8.14 52.39
C ASN A 399 4.71 -9.01 53.38
N ILE A 400 4.70 -8.65 54.67
CA ILE A 400 3.72 -9.15 55.65
C ILE A 400 2.81 -7.99 56.04
N ARG A 401 1.51 -8.23 55.95
CA ARG A 401 0.47 -7.31 56.43
C ARG A 401 -0.52 -8.01 57.36
N VAL A 402 -1.22 -7.23 58.17
CA VAL A 402 -2.23 -7.69 59.12
C VAL A 402 -3.50 -6.85 59.01
N PHE A 403 -4.61 -7.49 58.67
CA PHE A 403 -5.96 -6.90 58.65
C PHE A 403 -6.79 -7.45 59.81
N CYS A 404 -7.37 -6.57 60.62
CA CYS A 404 -8.32 -6.96 61.67
C CYS A 404 -9.75 -6.86 61.13
N ARG A 405 -10.56 -7.91 61.32
CA ARG A 405 -11.98 -7.91 60.96
C ARG A 405 -12.83 -8.30 62.15
N VAL A 406 -13.65 -7.36 62.63
CA VAL A 406 -14.69 -7.63 63.62
C VAL A 406 -15.96 -8.01 62.86
N ARG A 407 -16.59 -9.13 63.20
CA ARG A 407 -17.86 -9.53 62.59
C ARG A 407 -19.06 -8.82 63.24
N PRO A 408 -20.25 -8.80 62.62
CA PRO A 408 -21.51 -8.49 63.31
C PRO A 408 -21.75 -9.36 64.55
N LEU A 409 -22.50 -8.83 65.51
CA LEU A 409 -23.14 -9.62 66.57
C LEU A 409 -24.13 -10.60 65.93
N LEU A 410 -24.15 -11.85 66.41
CA LEU A 410 -25.13 -12.85 65.99
C LEU A 410 -26.45 -12.68 66.78
N PRO A 411 -27.60 -13.14 66.25
CA PRO A 411 -28.90 -12.99 66.94
C PRO A 411 -28.96 -13.60 68.35
N ASP A 412 -28.16 -14.64 68.60
CA ASP A 412 -28.08 -15.32 69.91
C ASP A 412 -27.14 -14.63 70.91
N GLU A 413 -26.33 -13.65 70.44
CA GLU A 413 -25.37 -12.91 71.26
C GLU A 413 -26.03 -11.64 71.82
N ARG A 414 -26.03 -11.51 73.14
CA ARG A 414 -26.62 -10.35 73.82
C ARG A 414 -25.60 -9.23 73.92
N SER A 415 -26.00 -8.01 73.55
CA SER A 415 -25.25 -6.81 73.92
C SER A 415 -25.14 -6.72 75.45
N SER A 416 -23.93 -6.52 75.95
CA SER A 416 -23.68 -6.33 77.38
C SER A 416 -24.34 -5.04 77.88
N PRO A 417 -24.95 -5.04 79.08
CA PRO A 417 -25.56 -3.83 79.65
C PRO A 417 -24.53 -2.70 79.88
N ASP A 418 -23.25 -3.03 80.01
CA ASP A 418 -22.13 -2.09 80.18
C ASP A 418 -21.60 -1.49 78.86
N GLY A 419 -22.30 -1.71 77.74
CA GLY A 419 -21.92 -1.21 76.41
C GLY A 419 -20.94 -2.12 75.65
N ASN A 420 -20.53 -1.68 74.45
CA ASN A 420 -19.60 -2.44 73.59
C ASN A 420 -18.18 -2.41 74.16
N PHE A 421 -17.61 -3.57 74.47
CA PHE A 421 -16.23 -3.68 74.95
C PHE A 421 -15.17 -3.48 73.85
N ILE A 422 -15.58 -3.43 72.58
CA ILE A 422 -14.75 -3.03 71.43
C ILE A 422 -15.16 -1.61 71.01
N SER A 423 -14.18 -0.73 70.84
CA SER A 423 -14.38 0.62 70.30
C SER A 423 -13.32 0.97 69.24
N TYR A 424 -13.70 1.81 68.27
CA TYR A 424 -12.81 2.26 67.20
C TYR A 424 -12.34 3.69 67.49
N PRO A 425 -11.03 3.99 67.47
CA PRO A 425 -10.53 5.33 67.70
C PRO A 425 -11.01 6.32 66.63
N SER A 426 -11.48 7.49 67.06
CA SER A 426 -11.92 8.59 66.19
C SER A 426 -10.80 9.58 65.83
N SER A 427 -9.57 9.36 66.32
CA SER A 427 -8.42 10.20 65.97
C SER A 427 -8.00 9.99 64.52
N VAL A 428 -7.69 11.08 63.81
CA VAL A 428 -7.32 11.08 62.38
C VAL A 428 -6.15 10.13 62.09
N GLU A 429 -5.18 10.02 63.02
CA GLU A 429 -4.00 9.15 62.89
C GLU A 429 -4.30 7.64 63.05
N SER A 430 -5.45 7.27 63.61
CA SER A 430 -5.84 5.87 63.88
C SER A 430 -7.13 5.43 63.16
N LEU A 431 -7.80 6.33 62.44
CA LEU A 431 -9.05 6.06 61.74
C LEU A 431 -8.87 4.93 60.72
N GLY A 432 -9.68 3.86 60.85
CA GLY A 432 -9.59 2.67 59.99
C GLY A 432 -8.36 1.77 60.20
N ARG A 433 -7.54 2.04 61.24
CA ARG A 433 -6.35 1.24 61.61
C ARG A 433 -6.30 0.84 63.08
N GLY A 434 -6.94 1.60 63.96
CA GLY A 434 -6.99 1.36 65.39
C GLY A 434 -8.18 0.50 65.83
N ILE A 435 -7.98 -0.28 66.89
CA ILE A 435 -9.04 -0.98 67.63
C ILE A 435 -8.69 -1.02 69.11
N ASP A 436 -9.64 -0.60 69.94
CA ASP A 436 -9.56 -0.67 71.40
C ASP A 436 -10.42 -1.82 71.91
N LEU A 437 -9.87 -2.62 72.84
CA LEU A 437 -10.58 -3.68 73.55
C LEU A 437 -10.49 -3.41 75.06
N VAL A 438 -11.64 -3.32 75.73
CA VAL A 438 -11.72 -3.19 77.20
C VAL A 438 -11.96 -4.56 77.81
N GLN A 439 -11.08 -4.99 78.73
CA GLN A 439 -11.29 -6.21 79.52
C GLN A 439 -11.00 -5.91 81.00
N ASN A 440 -11.91 -6.28 81.90
CA ASN A 440 -11.78 -6.08 83.35
C ASN A 440 -11.45 -4.61 83.74
N GLY A 441 -12.03 -3.65 83.03
CA GLY A 441 -11.76 -2.21 83.20
C GLY A 441 -10.45 -1.70 82.58
N GLN A 442 -9.57 -2.58 82.07
CA GLN A 442 -8.35 -2.19 81.39
C GLN A 442 -8.60 -2.04 79.87
N ARG A 443 -8.32 -0.85 79.32
CA ARG A 443 -8.30 -0.61 77.87
C ARG A 443 -6.98 -1.11 77.26
N HIS A 444 -7.08 -1.85 76.16
CA HIS A 444 -5.97 -2.30 75.33
C HIS A 444 -6.15 -1.79 73.90
N SER A 445 -5.29 -0.86 73.47
CA SER A 445 -5.29 -0.30 72.13
C SER A 445 -4.34 -1.05 71.20
N PHE A 446 -4.77 -1.33 69.97
CA PHE A 446 -3.99 -1.98 68.92
C PHE A 446 -4.08 -1.19 67.61
N SER A 447 -3.07 -1.32 66.76
CA SER A 447 -3.05 -0.73 65.41
C SER A 447 -2.52 -1.73 64.39
N TYR A 448 -3.15 -1.74 63.22
CA TYR A 448 -2.94 -2.68 62.10
C TYR A 448 -2.92 -1.93 60.77
N ASP A 449 -2.59 -2.61 59.67
CA ASP A 449 -2.65 -2.01 58.32
C ASP A 449 -4.08 -1.56 57.95
N LYS A 450 -5.08 -2.33 58.38
CA LYS A 450 -6.51 -2.05 58.22
C LYS A 450 -7.32 -2.69 59.36
N VAL A 451 -8.33 -1.98 59.83
CA VAL A 451 -9.38 -2.50 60.72
C VAL A 451 -10.73 -2.36 60.01
N PHE A 452 -11.43 -3.48 59.86
CA PHE A 452 -12.80 -3.55 59.38
C PHE A 452 -13.75 -3.68 60.58
N ALA A 453 -14.63 -2.69 60.72
CA ALA A 453 -15.73 -2.67 61.68
C ALA A 453 -16.87 -3.62 61.22
N PRO A 454 -17.87 -3.92 62.08
CA PRO A 454 -18.91 -4.92 61.80
C PRO A 454 -19.75 -4.62 60.57
N GLU A 455 -19.83 -3.36 60.16
CA GLU A 455 -20.59 -2.86 59.01
C GLU A 455 -19.90 -3.19 57.67
N ALA A 456 -18.62 -3.58 57.69
CA ALA A 456 -17.84 -3.84 56.48
C ALA A 456 -18.24 -5.16 55.79
N THR A 457 -18.72 -5.05 54.56
CA THR A 457 -19.21 -6.15 53.74
C THR A 457 -18.08 -7.08 53.26
N GLN A 458 -18.45 -8.15 52.56
CA GLN A 458 -17.47 -8.99 51.86
C GLN A 458 -16.79 -8.26 50.70
N GLU A 459 -17.49 -7.31 50.07
CA GLU A 459 -16.96 -6.48 48.97
C GLU A 459 -15.89 -5.53 49.50
N ASP A 460 -16.21 -4.75 50.56
CA ASP A 460 -15.28 -3.79 51.16
C ASP A 460 -13.95 -4.44 51.60
N VAL A 461 -14.05 -5.67 52.10
CA VAL A 461 -12.89 -6.48 52.44
C VAL A 461 -12.14 -6.94 51.19
N PHE A 462 -12.84 -7.41 50.14
CA PHE A 462 -12.20 -7.89 48.91
C PHE A 462 -11.51 -6.79 48.10
N VAL A 463 -12.03 -5.55 48.10
CA VAL A 463 -11.42 -4.40 47.40
C VAL A 463 -10.00 -4.10 47.91
N GLU A 464 -9.72 -4.31 49.20
CA GLU A 464 -8.36 -4.17 49.76
C GLU A 464 -7.43 -5.37 49.42
N ILE A 465 -8.00 -6.46 48.89
CA ILE A 465 -7.34 -7.74 48.59
C ILE A 465 -7.09 -7.95 47.10
N SER A 466 -7.89 -7.36 46.21
CA SER A 466 -7.76 -7.53 44.75
C SER A 466 -6.34 -7.27 44.22
N GLN A 467 -5.59 -6.36 44.85
CA GLN A 467 -4.18 -6.07 44.54
C GLN A 467 -3.24 -7.25 44.81
N LEU A 468 -3.51 -8.05 45.85
CA LEU A 468 -2.79 -9.30 46.13
C LEU A 468 -3.18 -10.38 45.13
N VAL A 469 -4.45 -10.49 44.76
CA VAL A 469 -4.92 -11.42 43.73
C VAL A 469 -4.24 -11.13 42.38
N GLN A 470 -4.18 -9.86 41.98
CA GLN A 470 -3.45 -9.42 40.78
C GLN A 470 -1.95 -9.76 40.86
N SER A 471 -1.34 -9.71 42.05
CA SER A 471 0.06 -10.12 42.21
C SER A 471 0.29 -11.59 41.86
N ALA A 472 -0.69 -12.47 42.13
CA ALA A 472 -0.59 -13.87 41.74
C ALA A 472 -0.65 -14.04 40.20
N LEU A 473 -1.52 -13.29 39.51
CA LEU A 473 -1.55 -13.26 38.03
C LEU A 473 -0.25 -12.70 37.42
N ASP A 474 0.35 -11.72 38.09
CA ASP A 474 1.62 -11.08 37.69
C ASP A 474 2.85 -11.99 37.92
N GLY A 475 2.68 -13.18 38.48
CA GLY A 475 3.75 -14.17 38.69
C GLY A 475 4.37 -14.19 40.09
N TYR A 476 3.75 -13.58 41.09
CA TYR A 476 4.23 -13.61 42.48
C TYR A 476 3.59 -14.73 43.31
N LYS A 477 4.28 -15.08 44.40
CA LYS A 477 3.75 -15.96 45.46
C LYS A 477 2.94 -15.10 46.43
N VAL A 478 1.72 -15.53 46.72
CA VAL A 478 0.75 -14.80 47.54
C VAL A 478 0.13 -15.78 48.54
N CYS A 479 0.03 -15.37 49.79
CA CYS A 479 -0.54 -16.17 50.86
C CYS A 479 -1.45 -15.32 51.74
N ILE A 480 -2.73 -15.69 51.84
CA ILE A 480 -3.70 -15.02 52.70
C ILE A 480 -4.27 -16.06 53.66
N PHE A 481 -4.16 -15.81 54.97
CA PHE A 481 -4.67 -16.73 55.98
C PHE A 481 -5.55 -16.02 57.02
N ALA A 482 -6.64 -16.69 57.42
CA ALA A 482 -7.57 -16.21 58.44
C ALA A 482 -7.28 -16.88 59.79
N TYR A 483 -7.16 -16.08 60.84
CA TYR A 483 -6.79 -16.50 62.19
C TYR A 483 -7.78 -15.94 63.24
N GLY A 484 -7.97 -16.68 64.34
CA GLY A 484 -8.83 -16.29 65.46
C GLY A 484 -9.57 -17.48 66.06
N GLN A 485 -10.34 -17.25 67.11
CA GLN A 485 -11.13 -18.31 67.75
C GLN A 485 -12.19 -18.93 66.82
N THR A 486 -12.69 -20.09 67.19
CA THR A 486 -13.94 -20.63 66.62
C THR A 486 -15.10 -19.64 66.81
N GLY A 487 -15.93 -19.51 65.77
CA GLY A 487 -17.05 -18.55 65.74
C GLY A 487 -16.69 -17.09 65.43
N SER A 488 -15.42 -16.70 65.25
CA SER A 488 -15.06 -15.30 64.96
C SER A 488 -15.21 -14.85 63.49
N GLY A 489 -15.57 -15.77 62.58
CA GLY A 489 -15.84 -15.45 61.17
C GLY A 489 -14.72 -15.78 60.17
N LYS A 490 -13.71 -16.59 60.52
CA LYS A 490 -12.63 -17.02 59.60
C LYS A 490 -13.15 -17.64 58.30
N THR A 491 -13.94 -18.71 58.41
CA THR A 491 -14.55 -19.40 57.26
C THR A 491 -15.51 -18.49 56.48
N TYR A 492 -16.21 -17.57 57.14
CA TYR A 492 -17.04 -16.56 56.46
C TYR A 492 -16.18 -15.59 55.64
N THR A 493 -15.03 -15.13 56.16
CA THR A 493 -14.08 -14.33 55.36
C THR A 493 -13.57 -15.11 54.15
N MET A 494 -13.15 -16.36 54.31
CA MET A 494 -12.51 -17.13 53.23
C MET A 494 -13.51 -17.66 52.19
N MET A 495 -14.61 -18.26 52.61
CA MET A 495 -15.58 -18.93 51.73
C MET A 495 -16.88 -18.13 51.55
N GLY A 496 -17.34 -17.43 52.58
CA GLY A 496 -18.65 -16.77 52.62
C GLY A 496 -19.78 -17.72 53.01
N ARG A 497 -21.03 -17.30 52.80
CA ARG A 497 -22.19 -18.21 52.87
C ARG A 497 -22.48 -18.80 51.48
N PRO A 498 -22.56 -20.13 51.33
CA PRO A 498 -22.98 -20.75 50.08
C PRO A 498 -24.39 -20.29 49.64
N GLY A 499 -24.58 -20.09 48.35
CA GLY A 499 -25.88 -19.75 47.75
C GLY A 499 -26.26 -18.26 47.72
N LEU A 500 -25.57 -17.39 48.47
CA LEU A 500 -25.80 -15.94 48.46
C LEU A 500 -24.69 -15.23 47.68
N LEU A 501 -25.04 -14.56 46.58
CA LEU A 501 -24.07 -13.93 45.67
C LEU A 501 -23.25 -12.81 46.32
N GLU A 502 -23.89 -11.98 47.14
CA GLU A 502 -23.24 -10.84 47.80
C GLU A 502 -22.32 -11.28 48.95
N GLU A 503 -22.66 -12.39 49.63
CA GLU A 503 -21.94 -12.90 50.80
C GLU A 503 -20.74 -13.81 50.46
N LYS A 504 -20.40 -13.97 49.18
CA LYS A 504 -19.18 -14.69 48.71
C LYS A 504 -17.93 -14.21 49.46
N GLY A 505 -17.12 -15.14 49.95
CA GLY A 505 -15.84 -14.85 50.60
C GLY A 505 -14.69 -14.57 49.62
N LEU A 506 -13.48 -14.46 50.15
CA LEU A 506 -12.27 -14.15 49.38
C LEU A 506 -11.96 -15.17 48.28
N ILE A 507 -12.14 -16.48 48.52
CA ILE A 507 -11.79 -17.52 47.54
C ILE A 507 -12.62 -17.38 46.25
N PRO A 508 -13.97 -17.44 46.27
CA PRO A 508 -14.77 -17.29 45.05
C PRO A 508 -14.55 -15.95 44.35
N ARG A 509 -14.40 -14.84 45.11
CA ARG A 509 -14.16 -13.50 44.53
C ARG A 509 -12.79 -13.39 43.85
N SER A 510 -11.74 -13.96 44.45
CA SER A 510 -10.40 -14.01 43.84
C SER A 510 -10.41 -14.76 42.52
N LEU A 511 -11.18 -15.84 42.44
CA LEU A 511 -11.32 -16.65 41.23
C LEU A 511 -12.10 -15.91 40.14
N GLU A 512 -13.17 -15.20 40.50
CA GLU A 512 -13.94 -14.38 39.56
C GLU A 512 -13.06 -13.29 38.95
N GLN A 513 -12.29 -12.55 39.75
CA GLN A 513 -11.28 -11.60 39.26
C GLN A 513 -10.26 -12.29 38.35
N ILE A 514 -9.67 -13.42 38.78
CA ILE A 514 -8.65 -14.14 38.02
C ILE A 514 -9.13 -14.60 36.64
N PHE A 515 -10.34 -15.16 36.54
CA PHE A 515 -10.88 -15.60 35.25
C PHE A 515 -11.32 -14.41 34.36
N GLN A 516 -11.75 -13.28 34.95
CA GLN A 516 -12.04 -12.05 34.21
C GLN A 516 -10.76 -11.44 33.61
N THR A 517 -9.72 -11.25 34.43
CA THR A 517 -8.42 -10.73 33.97
C THR A 517 -7.74 -11.69 32.98
N ARG A 518 -7.93 -13.02 33.13
CA ARG A 518 -7.48 -14.00 32.12
C ARG A 518 -8.12 -13.72 30.75
N GLN A 519 -9.41 -13.42 30.71
CA GLN A 519 -10.15 -13.21 29.47
C GLN A 519 -9.70 -11.93 28.74
N SER A 520 -9.37 -10.86 29.46
CA SER A 520 -8.85 -9.64 28.85
C SER A 520 -7.42 -9.80 28.36
N LEU A 521 -6.52 -10.40 29.16
CA LEU A 521 -5.13 -10.67 28.77
C LEU A 521 -5.03 -11.66 27.58
N GLN A 522 -6.05 -12.49 27.35
CA GLN A 522 -6.11 -13.37 26.17
C GLN A 522 -6.15 -12.57 24.85
N LEU A 523 -6.76 -11.39 24.83
CA LEU A 523 -6.73 -10.49 23.65
C LEU A 523 -5.33 -9.91 23.41
N GLN A 524 -4.49 -9.87 24.44
CA GLN A 524 -3.09 -9.43 24.38
C GLN A 524 -2.11 -10.61 24.16
N GLY A 525 -2.60 -11.78 23.74
CA GLY A 525 -1.78 -12.96 23.42
C GLY A 525 -1.39 -13.85 24.61
N TRP A 526 -1.86 -13.56 25.84
CA TRP A 526 -1.56 -14.42 26.99
C TRP A 526 -2.42 -15.69 27.03
N LYS A 527 -1.77 -16.84 27.14
CA LYS A 527 -2.39 -18.14 27.41
C LYS A 527 -2.09 -18.53 28.86
N TYR A 528 -3.14 -18.68 29.67
CA TYR A 528 -3.01 -19.07 31.08
C TYR A 528 -3.60 -20.45 31.36
N GLU A 529 -2.78 -21.29 31.99
CA GLU A 529 -3.17 -22.56 32.61
C GLU A 529 -3.27 -22.39 34.13
N MET A 530 -4.28 -23.02 34.74
CA MET A 530 -4.62 -22.84 36.14
C MET A 530 -4.90 -24.18 36.80
N GLN A 531 -4.31 -24.40 37.96
CA GLN A 531 -4.36 -25.67 38.68
C GLN A 531 -4.74 -25.46 40.14
N VAL A 532 -5.78 -26.15 40.59
CA VAL A 532 -6.30 -26.09 41.96
C VAL A 532 -5.97 -27.37 42.72
N SER A 533 -5.55 -27.22 43.97
CA SER A 533 -5.49 -28.30 44.95
C SER A 533 -6.06 -27.82 46.28
N MET A 534 -6.83 -28.68 46.97
CA MET A 534 -7.40 -28.38 48.28
C MET A 534 -7.03 -29.48 49.27
N LEU A 535 -6.45 -29.09 50.40
CA LEU A 535 -6.06 -30.02 51.46
C LEU A 535 -6.51 -29.54 52.83
N GLU A 536 -6.58 -30.50 53.76
CA GLU A 536 -6.86 -30.28 55.16
C GLU A 536 -5.69 -30.78 56.02
N ILE A 537 -5.20 -29.96 56.94
CA ILE A 537 -4.21 -30.38 57.95
C ILE A 537 -4.96 -30.58 59.26
N TYR A 538 -5.06 -31.83 59.69
CA TYR A 538 -5.71 -32.25 60.93
C TYR A 538 -4.76 -33.17 61.71
N ASN A 539 -4.51 -32.87 62.99
CA ASN A 539 -3.59 -33.62 63.84
C ASN A 539 -2.19 -33.89 63.21
N GLU A 540 -1.59 -32.87 62.58
CA GLU A 540 -0.33 -32.96 61.81
C GLU A 540 -0.32 -33.99 60.65
N THR A 541 -1.50 -34.46 60.25
CA THR A 541 -1.72 -35.31 59.07
C THR A 541 -2.39 -34.49 57.96
N ILE A 542 -1.99 -34.71 56.71
CA ILE A 542 -2.54 -34.03 55.53
C ILE A 542 -3.60 -34.96 54.92
N TYR A 543 -4.76 -34.39 54.60
CA TYR A 543 -5.86 -35.06 53.92
C TYR A 543 -6.19 -34.33 52.63
N ASP A 544 -6.29 -35.09 51.53
CA ASP A 544 -6.76 -34.58 50.25
C ASP A 544 -8.29 -34.44 50.26
N LEU A 545 -8.80 -33.26 49.90
CA LEU A 545 -10.22 -32.95 49.89
C LEU A 545 -10.89 -33.19 48.52
N LEU A 546 -10.09 -33.33 47.45
CA LEU A 546 -10.54 -33.52 46.07
C LEU A 546 -10.42 -34.98 45.60
N SER A 547 -9.62 -35.81 46.28
CA SER A 547 -9.50 -37.24 46.00
C SER A 547 -10.87 -37.94 46.00
N THR A 548 -11.18 -38.60 44.89
CA THR A 548 -12.39 -39.42 44.68
C THR A 548 -12.30 -40.81 45.33
N ASN A 549 -11.09 -41.28 45.63
CA ASN A 549 -10.82 -42.60 46.21
C ASN A 549 -10.99 -42.59 47.73
N ARG A 550 -12.19 -42.23 48.21
CA ARG A 550 -12.60 -42.35 49.61
C ARG A 550 -13.53 -43.54 49.83
N THR A 551 -12.98 -44.75 49.72
CA THR A 551 -13.46 -45.84 50.59
C THR A 551 -13.12 -45.49 52.05
N ALA A 552 -13.93 -45.98 52.99
CA ALA A 552 -13.97 -45.54 54.38
C ALA A 552 -12.61 -45.68 55.12
N PRO A 553 -12.36 -44.91 56.21
CA PRO A 553 -11.11 -44.97 56.96
C PRO A 553 -11.03 -46.23 57.84
N ASP A 554 -10.89 -47.39 57.21
CA ASP A 554 -10.31 -48.58 57.84
C ASP A 554 -9.42 -49.33 56.83
N VAL A 555 -8.35 -49.93 57.33
CA VAL A 555 -7.30 -50.69 56.63
C VAL A 555 -6.33 -49.89 55.72
N LEU A 556 -5.06 -49.93 56.15
CA LEU A 556 -3.84 -49.51 55.44
C LEU A 556 -3.51 -50.34 54.17
N ARG A 557 -4.41 -50.45 53.19
CA ARG A 557 -4.14 -51.26 51.96
C ARG A 557 -4.66 -50.61 50.67
N SER A 558 -3.74 -50.42 49.73
CA SER A 558 -4.05 -50.40 48.28
C SER A 558 -4.61 -51.76 47.84
N GLU A 559 -5.22 -51.84 46.65
CA GLU A 559 -5.68 -53.11 46.03
C GLU A 559 -4.58 -54.20 45.97
N ASN A 560 -3.31 -53.79 45.95
CA ASN A 560 -2.14 -54.67 45.98
C ASN A 560 -1.53 -54.90 47.39
N GLY A 561 -2.24 -54.56 48.47
CA GLY A 561 -1.84 -54.84 49.85
C GLY A 561 -0.71 -53.96 50.42
N SER A 562 -0.16 -53.04 49.64
CA SER A 562 0.85 -52.06 50.11
C SER A 562 0.22 -50.91 50.90
N PRO A 563 0.87 -50.40 51.97
CA PRO A 563 0.38 -49.24 52.71
C PRO A 563 0.41 -47.99 51.82
N ILE A 564 -0.64 -47.17 51.91
CA ILE A 564 -0.72 -45.89 51.20
C ILE A 564 0.39 -44.97 51.72
N LYS A 565 1.18 -44.38 50.81
CA LYS A 565 2.26 -43.46 51.19
C LYS A 565 1.67 -42.20 51.86
N PRO A 566 2.24 -41.71 52.96
CA PRO A 566 1.79 -40.47 53.56
C PRO A 566 2.12 -39.27 52.67
N TYR A 567 1.17 -38.37 52.49
CA TYR A 567 1.33 -37.07 51.82
C TYR A 567 2.56 -36.32 52.37
N ALA A 568 3.62 -36.20 51.56
CA ALA A 568 4.89 -35.63 51.96
C ALA A 568 5.11 -34.25 51.33
N ILE A 569 5.31 -33.23 52.18
CA ILE A 569 5.69 -31.89 51.75
C ILE A 569 7.14 -31.92 51.23
N LYS A 570 7.35 -31.37 50.05
CA LYS A 570 8.64 -31.17 49.40
C LYS A 570 8.74 -29.72 48.92
N HIS A 571 9.95 -29.17 48.90
CA HIS A 571 10.23 -27.89 48.25
C HIS A 571 11.19 -28.12 47.09
N ASP A 572 10.93 -27.48 45.95
CA ASP A 572 11.83 -27.51 44.79
C ASP A 572 12.90 -26.41 44.85
N ALA A 573 13.84 -26.42 43.91
CA ALA A 573 14.94 -25.46 43.85
C ALA A 573 14.48 -24.02 43.53
N SER A 574 13.31 -23.87 42.89
CA SER A 574 12.60 -22.60 42.68
C SER A 574 11.79 -22.14 43.90
N GLY A 575 11.88 -22.86 45.02
CA GLY A 575 11.19 -22.54 46.26
C GLY A 575 9.67 -22.62 46.16
N ASN A 576 9.12 -23.49 45.32
CA ASN A 576 7.69 -23.83 45.38
C ASN A 576 7.49 -25.01 46.32
N THR A 577 6.34 -25.06 47.00
CA THR A 577 5.93 -26.22 47.79
C THR A 577 5.10 -27.17 46.92
N GLN A 578 5.40 -28.47 47.00
CA GLN A 578 4.59 -29.54 46.45
C GLN A 578 4.30 -30.57 47.53
N VAL A 579 3.12 -31.19 47.49
CA VAL A 579 2.75 -32.31 48.36
C VAL A 579 2.65 -33.55 47.48
N SER A 580 3.37 -34.62 47.84
CA SER A 580 3.36 -35.85 47.04
C SER A 580 1.96 -36.45 46.96
N ASP A 581 1.58 -36.94 45.78
CA ASP A 581 0.36 -37.71 45.55
C ASP A 581 -0.95 -36.95 45.83
N LEU A 582 -0.89 -35.62 46.03
CA LEU A 582 -2.04 -34.73 46.18
C LEU A 582 -2.77 -34.52 44.84
N THR A 583 -4.10 -34.62 44.85
CA THR A 583 -4.94 -34.34 43.69
C THR A 583 -4.80 -32.88 43.28
N VAL A 584 -4.36 -32.66 42.05
CA VAL A 584 -4.31 -31.36 41.37
C VAL A 584 -5.28 -31.42 40.19
N VAL A 585 -6.16 -30.43 40.08
CA VAL A 585 -7.20 -30.36 39.05
C VAL A 585 -6.96 -29.13 38.19
N ASP A 586 -6.85 -29.31 36.87
CA ASP A 586 -6.83 -28.21 35.91
C ASP A 586 -8.21 -27.56 35.85
N VAL A 587 -8.27 -26.22 35.88
CA VAL A 587 -9.53 -25.46 35.95
C VAL A 587 -9.58 -24.37 34.89
N ARG A 588 -10.75 -24.24 34.24
CA ARG A 588 -10.98 -23.34 33.10
C ARG A 588 -12.03 -22.27 33.38
N SER A 589 -12.79 -22.39 34.47
CA SER A 589 -13.80 -21.41 34.88
C SER A 589 -13.99 -21.31 36.40
N ALA A 590 -14.46 -20.16 36.88
CA ALA A 590 -14.83 -19.97 38.29
C ALA A 590 -15.94 -20.93 38.75
N ARG A 591 -16.76 -21.45 37.82
CA ARG A 591 -17.83 -22.43 38.10
C ARG A 591 -17.27 -23.80 38.46
N GLU A 592 -16.26 -24.28 37.73
CA GLU A 592 -15.56 -25.53 38.07
C GLU A 592 -14.94 -25.45 39.47
N VAL A 593 -14.27 -24.34 39.80
CA VAL A 593 -13.66 -24.19 41.13
C VAL A 593 -14.72 -24.07 42.23
N SER A 594 -15.87 -23.46 41.95
CA SER A 594 -17.01 -23.44 42.89
C SER A 594 -17.55 -24.85 43.16
N PHE A 595 -17.64 -25.70 42.13
CA PHE A 595 -17.98 -27.11 42.29
C PHE A 595 -16.94 -27.88 43.12
N LEU A 596 -15.64 -27.66 42.87
CA LEU A 596 -14.56 -28.25 43.69
C LEU A 596 -14.61 -27.79 45.15
N LEU A 597 -15.00 -26.53 45.42
CA LEU A 597 -15.18 -26.01 46.78
C LEU A 597 -16.36 -26.67 47.49
N GLU A 598 -17.47 -26.91 46.78
CA GLU A 598 -18.58 -27.70 47.32
C GLU A 598 -18.17 -29.15 47.60
N GLN A 599 -17.44 -29.79 46.68
CA GLN A 599 -16.90 -31.14 46.87
C GLN A 599 -15.99 -31.18 48.11
N ALA A 600 -15.04 -30.25 48.24
CA ALA A 600 -14.15 -30.16 49.40
C ALA A 600 -14.92 -29.92 50.70
N SER A 601 -15.97 -29.09 50.67
CA SER A 601 -16.86 -28.84 51.82
C SER A 601 -17.64 -30.09 52.24
N ARG A 602 -18.12 -30.90 51.28
CA ARG A 602 -18.75 -32.21 51.52
C ARG A 602 -17.72 -33.20 52.08
N SER A 603 -16.53 -33.32 51.47
CA SER A 603 -15.40 -34.13 51.95
C SER A 603 -15.01 -33.81 53.39
N ARG A 604 -15.00 -32.53 53.75
CA ARG A 604 -14.73 -32.03 55.12
C ARG A 604 -15.90 -32.31 56.08
N SER A 605 -17.14 -32.31 55.57
CA SER A 605 -18.35 -32.53 56.37
C SER A 605 -18.66 -34.00 56.67
N VAL A 606 -18.29 -34.94 55.78
CA VAL A 606 -18.36 -36.39 56.05
C VAL A 606 -17.42 -36.77 57.20
N GLY A 607 -16.26 -36.12 57.31
CA GLY A 607 -15.38 -36.22 58.49
C GLY A 607 -16.10 -35.84 59.79
N LYS A 608 -16.80 -34.69 59.82
CA LYS A 608 -17.55 -34.19 61.00
C LYS A 608 -18.55 -35.19 61.58
N THR A 609 -19.11 -36.06 60.75
CA THR A 609 -20.08 -37.09 61.18
C THR A 609 -19.41 -38.36 61.74
N GLN A 610 -18.12 -38.58 61.45
CA GLN A 610 -17.35 -39.71 61.99
C GLN A 610 -16.52 -39.31 63.21
N MET A 611 -16.06 -38.05 63.31
CA MET A 611 -15.52 -37.45 64.53
C MET A 611 -15.97 -35.99 64.69
N ASN A 612 -16.40 -35.63 65.90
CA ASN A 612 -16.95 -34.34 66.35
C ASN A 612 -16.51 -33.07 65.58
N GLU A 613 -17.48 -32.25 65.17
CA GLU A 613 -17.35 -30.81 64.82
C GLU A 613 -15.99 -30.37 64.23
N GLN A 614 -15.53 -31.09 63.20
CA GLN A 614 -14.13 -31.10 62.78
C GLN A 614 -13.61 -29.79 62.15
N SER A 615 -14.48 -28.93 61.61
CA SER A 615 -14.05 -27.74 60.85
C SER A 615 -13.44 -26.61 61.69
N SER A 616 -13.69 -26.57 63.00
CA SER A 616 -12.98 -25.68 63.93
C SER A 616 -11.58 -26.18 64.28
N ARG A 617 -11.28 -27.45 63.98
CA ARG A 617 -10.15 -28.22 64.52
C ARG A 617 -9.09 -28.59 63.47
N SER A 618 -9.21 -28.06 62.27
CA SER A 618 -8.32 -28.34 61.15
C SER A 618 -8.03 -27.09 60.33
N HIS A 619 -6.87 -27.06 59.68
CA HIS A 619 -6.52 -25.99 58.75
C HIS A 619 -6.93 -26.40 57.34
N PHE A 620 -7.76 -25.59 56.69
CA PHE A 620 -8.08 -25.77 55.28
C PHE A 620 -7.15 -24.90 54.43
N VAL A 621 -6.51 -25.50 53.43
CA VAL A 621 -5.62 -24.82 52.49
C VAL A 621 -6.17 -24.99 51.08
N PHE A 622 -6.57 -23.88 50.47
CA PHE A 622 -6.79 -23.76 49.04
C PHE A 622 -5.52 -23.23 48.38
N THR A 623 -5.02 -23.91 47.36
CA THR A 623 -3.89 -23.46 46.54
C THR A 623 -4.32 -23.41 45.08
N LEU A 624 -4.14 -22.24 44.46
CA LEU A 624 -4.23 -22.04 43.02
C LEU A 624 -2.83 -21.75 42.47
N LYS A 625 -2.36 -22.57 41.53
CA LYS A 625 -1.18 -22.30 40.71
C LYS A 625 -1.63 -21.68 39.39
N ILE A 626 -0.90 -20.69 38.93
CA ILE A 626 -1.18 -19.91 37.72
C ILE A 626 0.07 -19.93 36.86
N SER A 627 -0.01 -20.48 35.65
CA SER A 627 1.07 -20.47 34.66
C SER A 627 0.60 -19.68 33.45
N GLY A 628 1.28 -18.59 33.11
CA GLY A 628 0.95 -17.75 31.94
C GLY A 628 2.10 -17.73 30.95
N ILE A 629 1.80 -17.91 29.66
CA ILE A 629 2.75 -17.84 28.54
C ILE A 629 2.21 -16.85 27.52
N ASN A 630 3.07 -15.98 26.99
CA ASN A 630 2.77 -15.08 25.89
C ASN A 630 3.78 -15.33 24.76
N GLU A 631 3.32 -16.02 23.71
CA GLU A 631 4.17 -16.54 22.62
C GLU A 631 4.75 -15.43 21.73
N SER A 632 4.02 -14.32 21.53
CA SER A 632 4.51 -13.20 20.71
C SER A 632 5.59 -12.37 21.41
N THR A 633 5.79 -12.55 22.72
CA THR A 633 6.74 -11.77 23.53
C THR A 633 7.79 -12.63 24.26
N ASP A 634 7.73 -13.95 24.09
CA ASP A 634 8.50 -14.98 24.83
C ASP A 634 8.49 -14.77 26.36
N GLN A 635 7.37 -14.26 26.90
CA GLN A 635 7.21 -14.05 28.33
C GLN A 635 6.51 -15.23 28.99
N GLN A 636 7.02 -15.62 30.16
CA GLN A 636 6.41 -16.64 31.02
C GLN A 636 6.30 -16.13 32.46
N VAL A 637 5.17 -16.41 33.11
CA VAL A 637 4.90 -16.07 34.51
C VAL A 637 4.38 -17.29 35.26
N GLN A 638 4.83 -17.48 36.51
CA GLN A 638 4.35 -18.55 37.38
C GLN A 638 3.98 -18.02 38.76
N GLY A 639 2.68 -17.86 39.00
CA GLY A 639 2.11 -17.39 40.26
C GLY A 639 1.54 -18.50 41.14
N ILE A 640 1.46 -18.23 42.44
CA ILE A 640 0.81 -19.12 43.40
C ILE A 640 -0.03 -18.27 44.36
N LEU A 641 -1.33 -18.58 44.47
CA LEU A 641 -2.24 -17.99 45.44
C LEU A 641 -2.67 -19.05 46.46
N ASN A 642 -2.25 -18.89 47.71
CA ASN A 642 -2.68 -19.71 48.84
C ASN A 642 -3.71 -18.95 49.67
N LEU A 643 -4.89 -19.54 49.88
CA LEU A 643 -5.99 -18.99 50.68
C LEU A 643 -6.35 -19.99 51.78
N ILE A 644 -6.21 -19.60 53.04
CA ILE A 644 -6.12 -20.54 54.17
C ILE A 644 -7.07 -20.16 55.30
N ASP A 645 -7.95 -21.09 55.67
CA ASP A 645 -8.82 -20.99 56.85
C ASP A 645 -8.18 -21.83 57.97
N LEU A 646 -7.50 -21.17 58.91
CA LEU A 646 -6.80 -21.85 60.00
C LEU A 646 -7.80 -22.42 61.02
N ALA A 647 -7.36 -23.39 61.81
CA ALA A 647 -8.09 -23.89 62.97
C ALA A 647 -8.32 -22.79 64.04
N GLY A 648 -9.25 -23.04 64.96
CA GLY A 648 -9.52 -22.19 66.12
C GLY A 648 -8.29 -21.97 67.00
N SER A 649 -8.07 -20.73 67.41
CA SER A 649 -6.95 -20.33 68.28
C SER A 649 -7.28 -20.35 69.79
N GLU A 650 -8.45 -20.84 70.18
CA GLU A 650 -8.91 -20.88 71.56
C GLU A 650 -8.04 -21.77 72.47
N ARG A 651 -7.88 -21.32 73.72
CA ARG A 651 -7.02 -22.00 74.69
C ARG A 651 -7.64 -23.28 75.23
N LEU A 652 -6.80 -24.31 75.35
CA LEU A 652 -7.08 -25.59 76.02
C LEU A 652 -7.88 -25.45 77.33
N SER A 653 -7.56 -24.45 78.16
CA SER A 653 -8.18 -24.20 79.47
C SER A 653 -9.68 -23.88 79.43
N LYS A 654 -10.22 -23.37 78.32
CA LYS A 654 -11.67 -23.17 78.13
C LYS A 654 -12.39 -24.39 77.54
N SER A 655 -11.65 -25.35 76.97
CA SER A 655 -12.23 -26.44 76.16
C SER A 655 -12.84 -27.60 76.97
N GLY A 656 -12.46 -27.77 78.24
CA GLY A 656 -12.86 -28.92 79.07
C GLY A 656 -12.48 -30.30 78.50
N SER A 657 -11.58 -30.37 77.51
CA SER A 657 -11.32 -31.58 76.73
C SER A 657 -10.47 -32.63 77.48
N THR A 658 -10.87 -33.90 77.37
CA THR A 658 -10.19 -35.06 77.97
C THR A 658 -9.95 -36.15 76.91
N GLY A 659 -9.07 -37.11 77.20
CA GLY A 659 -8.76 -38.24 76.30
C GLY A 659 -8.17 -37.80 74.95
N ASP A 660 -8.59 -38.41 73.85
CA ASP A 660 -8.04 -38.09 72.53
C ASP A 660 -8.41 -36.68 72.03
N ARG A 661 -9.55 -36.11 72.49
CA ARG A 661 -9.87 -34.68 72.26
C ARG A 661 -8.82 -33.74 72.86
N LEU A 662 -8.13 -34.15 73.94
CA LEU A 662 -7.03 -33.36 74.51
C LEU A 662 -5.78 -33.41 73.60
N LYS A 663 -5.43 -34.61 73.08
CA LYS A 663 -4.30 -34.77 72.13
C LYS A 663 -4.54 -33.98 70.84
N GLU A 664 -5.76 -34.05 70.30
CA GLU A 664 -6.23 -33.26 69.17
C GLU A 664 -6.06 -31.75 69.43
N THR A 665 -6.59 -31.26 70.55
CA THR A 665 -6.52 -29.82 70.91
C THR A 665 -5.08 -29.37 71.17
N GLN A 666 -4.19 -30.26 71.64
CA GLN A 666 -2.75 -30.01 71.73
C GLN A 666 -2.09 -29.93 70.34
N ALA A 667 -2.44 -30.81 69.39
CA ALA A 667 -1.88 -30.79 68.04
C ALA A 667 -2.27 -29.52 67.26
N ILE A 668 -3.52 -29.07 67.41
CA ILE A 668 -4.00 -27.79 66.84
C ILE A 668 -3.19 -26.62 67.40
N ASN A 669 -3.11 -26.52 68.73
CA ASN A 669 -2.35 -25.45 69.38
C ASN A 669 -0.84 -25.51 69.06
N ARG A 670 -0.26 -26.71 68.86
CA ARG A 670 1.14 -26.88 68.41
C ARG A 670 1.38 -26.25 67.03
N SER A 671 0.47 -26.45 66.07
CA SER A 671 0.62 -25.87 64.72
C SER A 671 0.57 -24.34 64.71
N LEU A 672 -0.36 -23.74 65.46
CA LEU A 672 -0.48 -22.27 65.60
C LEU A 672 0.65 -21.65 66.45
N SER A 673 1.13 -22.38 67.47
CA SER A 673 2.30 -21.96 68.25
C SER A 673 3.57 -22.02 67.39
N SER A 674 3.74 -23.06 66.57
CA SER A 674 4.86 -23.18 65.62
C SER A 674 4.83 -22.04 64.60
N LEU A 675 3.66 -21.66 64.10
CA LEU A 675 3.50 -20.50 63.22
C LEU A 675 3.92 -19.20 63.91
N SER A 676 3.58 -19.05 65.19
CA SER A 676 4.01 -17.93 66.02
C SER A 676 5.54 -17.88 66.19
N ASP A 677 6.17 -19.02 66.47
CA ASP A 677 7.62 -19.15 66.64
C ASP A 677 8.38 -18.87 65.34
N VAL A 678 7.85 -19.32 64.20
CA VAL A 678 8.39 -19.06 62.86
C VAL A 678 8.34 -17.56 62.53
N ILE A 679 7.18 -16.92 62.67
CA ILE A 679 7.03 -15.47 62.40
C ILE A 679 7.94 -14.67 63.34
N PHE A 680 8.05 -15.04 64.62
CA PHE A 680 8.93 -14.40 65.58
C PHE A 680 10.43 -14.59 65.27
N ALA A 681 10.83 -15.77 64.79
CA ALA A 681 12.20 -16.02 64.35
C ALA A 681 12.57 -15.18 63.11
N LEU A 682 11.64 -15.04 62.16
CA LEU A 682 11.78 -14.18 60.98
C LEU A 682 11.86 -12.70 61.37
N ALA A 683 10.97 -12.22 62.23
CA ALA A 683 10.97 -10.85 62.75
C ALA A 683 12.30 -10.47 63.42
N LYS A 684 12.86 -11.39 64.19
CA LYS A 684 14.17 -11.25 64.85
C LYS A 684 15.36 -11.56 63.94
N LYS A 685 15.13 -11.87 62.65
CA LYS A 685 16.15 -12.24 61.66
C LYS A 685 17.11 -13.31 62.18
N LYS A 686 16.56 -14.32 62.87
CA LYS A 686 17.33 -15.48 63.33
C LYS A 686 17.82 -16.29 62.14
N GLU A 687 19.06 -16.78 62.24
CA GLU A 687 19.68 -17.66 61.24
C GLU A 687 18.88 -18.97 61.02
N HIS A 688 18.45 -19.60 62.12
CA HIS A 688 17.57 -20.78 62.05
C HIS A 688 16.10 -20.40 62.35
N VAL A 689 15.23 -20.63 61.38
CA VAL A 689 13.77 -20.48 61.49
C VAL A 689 13.11 -21.87 61.53
N PRO A 690 12.31 -22.20 62.56
CA PRO A 690 11.88 -23.58 62.83
C PRO A 690 10.66 -24.04 62.00
N PHE A 691 10.69 -23.84 60.67
CA PHE A 691 9.59 -24.18 59.76
C PHE A 691 9.12 -25.64 59.87
N ARG A 692 10.02 -26.57 60.22
CA ARG A 692 9.72 -28.01 60.32
C ARG A 692 8.95 -28.43 61.59
N ASN A 693 8.69 -27.53 62.54
CA ASN A 693 8.00 -27.86 63.78
C ASN A 693 6.51 -28.26 63.60
N SER A 694 5.90 -27.87 62.48
CA SER A 694 4.56 -28.28 62.06
C SER A 694 4.50 -28.44 60.54
N LYS A 695 3.63 -29.32 60.04
CA LYS A 695 3.28 -29.44 58.62
C LYS A 695 2.74 -28.12 58.06
N LEU A 696 1.98 -27.35 58.85
CA LEU A 696 1.45 -26.05 58.43
C LEU A 696 2.59 -25.07 58.13
N THR A 697 3.52 -24.90 59.08
CA THR A 697 4.66 -23.99 58.92
C THR A 697 5.63 -24.45 57.84
N TYR A 698 5.76 -25.77 57.64
CA TYR A 698 6.62 -26.31 56.59
C TYR A 698 5.98 -26.08 55.21
N LEU A 699 4.67 -26.31 55.06
CA LEU A 699 3.92 -26.00 53.84
C LEU A 699 4.05 -24.52 53.45
N LEU A 700 3.92 -23.64 54.46
CA LEU A 700 3.99 -22.18 54.35
C LEU A 700 5.41 -21.61 54.24
N GLN A 701 6.47 -22.44 54.29
CA GLN A 701 7.84 -21.94 54.33
C GLN A 701 8.16 -20.95 53.19
N PRO A 702 7.80 -21.19 51.91
CA PRO A 702 8.04 -20.22 50.84
C PRO A 702 7.10 -19.01 50.82
N CYS A 703 6.01 -19.05 51.60
CA CYS A 703 5.06 -17.95 51.67
C CYS A 703 5.52 -16.87 52.67
N LEU A 704 6.21 -17.29 53.74
CA LEU A 704 6.65 -16.47 54.86
C LEU A 704 8.08 -15.90 54.68
N GLY A 705 8.63 -15.91 53.48
CA GLY A 705 9.97 -15.40 53.18
C GLY A 705 10.17 -15.07 51.69
N GLY A 706 11.28 -14.40 51.39
CA GLY A 706 11.60 -13.92 50.03
C GLY A 706 10.62 -12.85 49.54
N ASP A 707 10.31 -12.90 48.25
CA ASP A 707 9.49 -11.90 47.54
C ASP A 707 7.98 -12.23 47.57
N SER A 708 7.61 -13.19 48.43
CA SER A 708 6.24 -13.60 48.68
C SER A 708 5.46 -12.53 49.45
N LYS A 709 4.18 -12.37 49.10
CA LYS A 709 3.25 -11.40 49.68
C LYS A 709 2.28 -12.12 50.61
N THR A 710 2.46 -11.95 51.91
CA THR A 710 1.66 -12.56 52.96
C THR A 710 0.70 -11.55 53.60
N LEU A 711 -0.54 -11.97 53.80
CA LEU A 711 -1.54 -11.23 54.59
C LEU A 711 -2.18 -12.14 55.64
N MET A 712 -2.20 -11.67 56.88
CA MET A 712 -2.96 -12.27 57.96
C MET A 712 -4.26 -11.50 58.19
N PHE A 713 -5.40 -12.19 58.13
CA PHE A 713 -6.63 -11.71 58.76
C PHE A 713 -6.67 -12.16 60.21
N VAL A 714 -6.91 -11.23 61.14
CA VAL A 714 -7.34 -11.53 62.51
C VAL A 714 -8.84 -11.29 62.64
N ASN A 715 -9.59 -12.37 62.75
CA ASN A 715 -11.04 -12.38 62.88
C ASN A 715 -11.44 -12.34 64.36
N ILE A 716 -12.25 -11.35 64.73
CA ILE A 716 -12.61 -11.02 66.12
C ILE A 716 -14.13 -11.09 66.32
N SER A 717 -14.56 -11.68 67.44
CA SER A 717 -15.95 -11.62 67.88
C SER A 717 -16.20 -10.35 68.73
N PRO A 718 -17.30 -9.62 68.48
CA PRO A 718 -17.77 -8.51 69.32
C PRO A 718 -18.58 -8.97 70.54
N ASP A 719 -18.71 -10.28 70.80
CA ASP A 719 -19.37 -10.79 72.01
C ASP A 719 -18.46 -10.76 73.25
N SER A 720 -19.02 -10.32 74.36
CA SER A 720 -18.35 -10.14 75.66
C SER A 720 -17.73 -11.43 76.21
N SER A 721 -18.34 -12.60 75.98
CA SER A 721 -17.79 -13.89 76.45
C SER A 721 -16.48 -14.27 75.73
N SER A 722 -16.31 -13.74 74.52
CA SER A 722 -15.15 -13.91 73.65
C SER A 722 -14.00 -12.93 73.96
N ALA A 723 -14.20 -11.90 74.79
CA ALA A 723 -13.25 -10.81 75.01
C ALA A 723 -11.81 -11.26 75.33
N SER A 724 -11.63 -12.32 76.13
CA SER A 724 -10.29 -12.85 76.47
C SER A 724 -9.56 -13.49 75.29
N GLU A 725 -10.28 -14.17 74.40
CA GLU A 725 -9.73 -14.84 73.23
C GLU A 725 -9.54 -13.85 72.07
N SER A 726 -10.46 -12.87 71.93
CA SER A 726 -10.28 -11.69 71.10
C SER A 726 -9.00 -10.92 71.48
N LEU A 727 -8.76 -10.68 72.78
CA LEU A 727 -7.53 -10.03 73.25
C LEU A 727 -6.26 -10.86 72.96
N CYS A 728 -6.33 -12.19 73.08
CA CYS A 728 -5.22 -13.07 72.70
C CYS A 728 -4.93 -12.99 71.19
N SER A 729 -5.98 -12.96 70.38
CA SER A 729 -5.88 -12.88 68.91
C SER A 729 -5.29 -11.55 68.46
N LEU A 730 -5.73 -10.43 69.03
CA LEU A 730 -5.15 -9.11 68.80
C LEU A 730 -3.68 -9.04 69.24
N ARG A 731 -3.33 -9.55 70.42
CA ARG A 731 -1.93 -9.58 70.89
C ARG A 731 -1.02 -10.43 70.00
N PHE A 732 -1.53 -11.50 69.37
CA PHE A 732 -0.78 -12.26 68.39
C PHE A 732 -0.62 -11.47 67.08
N ALA A 733 -1.73 -10.98 66.52
CA ALA A 733 -1.75 -10.18 65.30
C ALA A 733 -0.83 -8.95 65.37
N ALA A 734 -0.78 -8.27 66.52
CA ALA A 734 0.09 -7.10 66.72
C ALA A 734 1.59 -7.46 66.70
N ARG A 735 1.96 -8.70 67.05
CA ARG A 735 3.33 -9.19 66.90
C ARG A 735 3.65 -9.49 65.43
N VAL A 736 2.72 -10.08 64.69
CA VAL A 736 2.85 -10.31 63.24
C VAL A 736 2.98 -8.98 62.49
N ASN A 737 2.20 -7.97 62.89
CA ASN A 737 2.23 -6.62 62.30
C ASN A 737 3.58 -5.89 62.49
N ALA A 738 4.34 -6.25 63.54
CA ALA A 738 5.67 -5.69 63.79
C ALA A 738 6.80 -6.39 62.99
N CYS A 739 6.48 -7.30 62.07
CA CYS A 739 7.46 -8.11 61.33
C CYS A 739 7.80 -7.51 59.96
N GLU A 740 8.88 -6.74 59.85
CA GLU A 740 9.45 -6.34 58.55
C GLU A 740 10.23 -7.51 57.91
N ILE A 741 9.62 -8.22 56.95
CA ILE A 741 10.28 -9.17 56.05
C ILE A 741 10.44 -8.54 54.66
N GLY A 742 11.62 -8.68 54.06
CA GLY A 742 11.92 -8.22 52.70
C GLY A 742 12.75 -6.94 52.66
N LEU A 743 13.95 -7.03 52.09
CA LEU A 743 14.70 -5.92 51.53
C LEU A 743 15.43 -6.45 50.30
N VAL A 744 14.76 -6.42 49.15
CA VAL A 744 15.42 -6.69 47.87
C VAL A 744 16.29 -5.47 47.53
N VAL A 745 17.60 -5.68 47.51
CA VAL A 745 18.53 -4.66 47.03
C VAL A 745 18.60 -4.79 45.51
N TYR A 746 17.76 -4.05 44.80
CA TYR A 746 17.83 -3.93 43.34
C TYR A 746 19.25 -3.51 42.92
N SER A 747 19.88 -4.26 42.00
CA SER A 747 21.25 -3.94 41.58
C SER A 747 21.24 -2.77 40.60
N LYS A 748 22.33 -1.98 40.59
CA LYS A 748 22.48 -0.88 39.62
C LYS A 748 22.47 -1.33 38.15
N ARG A 749 22.62 -2.63 37.86
CA ARG A 749 22.62 -3.16 36.49
C ARG A 749 21.20 -3.37 35.94
N ASP A 750 20.24 -3.67 36.81
CA ASP A 750 18.85 -3.96 36.44
C ASP A 750 18.04 -2.69 36.07
N LEU A 751 18.59 -1.51 36.38
CA LEU A 751 18.03 -0.20 36.03
C LEU A 751 18.46 0.32 34.65
N ILE A 752 19.54 -0.19 34.05
CA ILE A 752 20.18 0.43 32.87
C ILE A 752 19.60 -0.09 31.54
N VAL A 753 18.83 -1.18 31.55
CA VAL A 753 18.30 -1.86 30.34
C VAL A 753 16.84 -1.44 30.02
N LEU A 754 16.34 -0.33 30.59
CA LEU A 754 14.91 -0.03 30.65
C LEU A 754 14.49 1.38 30.17
N MET A 755 15.29 2.03 29.31
CA MET A 755 15.04 3.41 28.87
C MET A 755 14.76 3.56 27.35
N LYS A 756 13.50 3.32 26.95
CA LYS A 756 12.82 4.02 25.84
C LYS A 756 11.32 3.71 25.90
N VAL A 757 10.47 4.75 25.68
CA VAL A 757 8.99 4.72 25.59
C VAL A 757 8.29 4.25 26.90
N ARG A 758 7.24 4.84 27.50
CA ARG A 758 5.95 5.52 27.18
C ARG A 758 4.68 4.62 27.16
N SER A 759 4.12 4.41 28.37
CA SER A 759 2.69 4.37 28.79
C SER A 759 1.69 3.27 28.31
N PHE A 760 1.06 2.55 29.27
CA PHE A 760 0.45 1.19 29.11
C PHE A 760 -0.51 0.74 30.29
N SER A 761 -0.98 -0.53 30.27
CA SER A 761 -2.34 -1.15 30.49
C SER A 761 -3.06 -1.35 31.87
N PRO A 762 -4.37 -1.77 31.90
CA PRO A 762 -5.27 -1.63 33.04
C PRO A 762 -6.14 -2.88 33.40
N PHE A 763 -6.83 -2.80 34.55
CA PHE A 763 -8.16 -3.39 34.77
C PHE A 763 -8.83 -2.61 35.93
N ASP A 764 -10.12 -2.87 36.20
CA ASP A 764 -10.93 -2.34 37.32
C ASP A 764 -11.59 -0.95 37.17
N TYR A 765 -12.26 -0.69 36.03
CA TYR A 765 -13.14 0.49 35.86
C TYR A 765 -14.55 0.37 36.47
N GLN A 766 -14.89 -0.74 37.13
CA GLN A 766 -16.20 -0.94 37.77
C GLN A 766 -16.30 -0.31 39.19
N ILE A 767 -15.17 0.01 39.84
CA ILE A 767 -15.12 0.47 41.24
C ILE A 767 -15.10 2.01 41.37
N LEU A 768 -14.67 2.72 40.32
CA LEU A 768 -14.50 4.18 40.38
C LEU A 768 -15.81 4.98 40.42
N LEU A 769 -16.94 4.42 39.95
CA LEU A 769 -18.23 5.12 39.96
C LEU A 769 -18.91 5.20 41.35
N GLN A 770 -18.49 4.39 42.34
CA GLN A 770 -19.07 4.43 43.69
C GLN A 770 -18.29 5.30 44.70
N ILE A 771 -17.04 5.67 44.40
CA ILE A 771 -16.19 6.42 45.34
C ILE A 771 -16.44 7.94 45.28
N VAL A 772 -16.91 8.47 44.15
CA VAL A 772 -17.11 9.92 43.94
C VAL A 772 -18.22 10.52 44.83
N VAL A 773 -19.09 9.70 45.44
CA VAL A 773 -20.22 10.18 46.27
C VAL A 773 -19.89 10.29 47.77
N LEU A 774 -18.78 9.71 48.26
CA LEU A 774 -18.59 9.46 49.71
C LEU A 774 -17.45 10.22 50.41
N VAL A 775 -16.68 11.08 49.73
CA VAL A 775 -15.55 11.80 50.37
C VAL A 775 -15.47 13.28 49.98
N CYS A 776 -16.49 14.07 50.36
CA CYS A 776 -16.32 15.52 50.46
C CYS A 776 -17.30 16.20 51.44
N PRO A 777 -16.83 16.56 52.64
CA PRO A 777 -17.40 17.66 53.40
C PRO A 777 -16.38 18.82 53.51
N ILE A 778 -16.60 19.85 52.68
CA ILE A 778 -16.35 21.28 52.95
C ILE A 778 -14.92 21.69 53.37
N GLY A 779 -14.27 22.51 52.53
CA GLY A 779 -13.04 23.24 52.90
C GLY A 779 -12.71 24.35 51.92
N THR A 780 -13.33 25.52 52.09
CA THR A 780 -13.08 26.74 51.29
C THR A 780 -11.72 27.36 51.60
N VAL A 781 -10.95 27.72 50.56
CA VAL A 781 -9.75 28.59 50.66
C VAL A 781 -9.76 29.56 49.46
N PRO A 782 -9.49 30.87 49.63
CA PRO A 782 -9.67 31.88 48.58
C PRO A 782 -8.49 32.01 47.61
N VAL A 783 -8.73 32.73 46.52
CA VAL A 783 -7.79 32.99 45.41
C VAL A 783 -7.01 34.29 45.63
N GLU A 784 -5.67 34.25 45.49
CA GLU A 784 -4.86 35.45 45.19
C GLU A 784 -3.72 35.18 44.17
N ASN A 785 -3.88 35.81 43.00
CA ASN A 785 -2.92 36.47 42.10
C ASN A 785 -1.44 36.02 41.89
N ASN A 786 -1.13 35.92 40.58
CA ASN A 786 0.07 36.41 39.86
C ASN A 786 1.48 35.91 40.21
N TYR A 787 2.22 35.45 39.19
CA TYR A 787 3.45 36.12 38.69
C TYR A 787 3.74 35.74 37.22
N HIS A 788 4.69 36.44 36.59
CA HIS A 788 4.89 36.59 35.14
C HIS A 788 6.27 36.03 34.68
N LEU A 789 6.49 35.92 33.35
CA LEU A 789 7.80 35.75 32.65
C LEU A 789 8.38 34.30 32.66
N GLU A 790 9.16 33.81 31.69
CA GLU A 790 9.70 34.40 30.44
C GLU A 790 9.99 33.32 29.37
N LEU A 791 10.23 33.71 28.11
CA LEU A 791 10.73 32.81 27.05
C LEU A 791 12.25 32.57 27.16
N ALA A 792 12.69 31.36 26.78
CA ALA A 792 14.07 31.14 26.32
C ALA A 792 14.12 30.05 25.24
N MET A 793 14.58 30.40 24.03
CA MET A 793 14.99 29.46 23.00
C MET A 793 16.44 29.02 23.23
N VAL A 794 16.77 27.75 23.01
CA VAL A 794 18.15 27.29 22.82
C VAL A 794 18.19 26.20 21.74
N ASP A 795 18.78 26.53 20.59
CA ASP A 795 19.27 25.55 19.61
C ASP A 795 20.42 24.72 20.20
N ASN A 796 20.56 23.45 19.76
CA ASN A 796 21.89 22.90 19.47
C ASN A 796 21.84 21.61 18.63
N THR A 797 22.91 21.41 17.86
CA THR A 797 23.09 20.31 16.89
C THR A 797 24.30 19.41 17.24
N CYS A 798 24.45 18.31 16.48
CA CYS A 798 25.67 17.53 16.21
C CYS A 798 25.97 16.19 16.95
N HIS A 799 26.05 15.14 16.12
CA HIS A 799 27.06 14.05 16.04
C HIS A 799 27.31 13.04 17.20
N SER A 800 26.85 11.79 16.97
CA SER A 800 27.61 10.51 16.76
C SER A 800 29.03 10.29 17.35
N PRO A 801 29.57 9.03 17.37
CA PRO A 801 29.03 7.72 17.81
C PRO A 801 30.02 6.94 18.73
N ILE A 802 29.60 5.86 19.40
CA ILE A 802 30.51 5.00 20.24
C ILE A 802 30.43 3.52 19.84
N ARG A 803 31.56 2.79 20.00
CA ARG A 803 31.88 1.52 19.31
C ARG A 803 32.47 0.48 20.28
N ARG A 804 32.20 -0.83 20.05
CA ARG A 804 32.88 -2.04 20.63
C ARG A 804 32.52 -2.34 22.11
N ARG A 805 32.46 -3.59 22.63
CA ARG A 805 32.75 -4.98 22.18
C ARG A 805 32.09 -5.96 23.22
N SER A 806 32.08 -7.31 23.17
CA SER A 806 32.61 -8.34 22.23
C SER A 806 32.04 -9.75 22.53
N ARG A 807 31.82 -10.54 21.47
CA ARG A 807 32.08 -12.01 21.33
C ARG A 807 31.59 -13.00 22.41
N LYS A 808 30.70 -13.92 22.00
CA LYS A 808 31.00 -15.32 21.60
C LYS A 808 29.68 -16.02 21.22
N GLY A 809 29.59 -16.67 20.05
CA GLY A 809 28.41 -17.47 19.70
C GLY A 809 28.06 -17.67 18.22
N GLU A 810 28.75 -17.01 17.27
CA GLU A 810 28.37 -17.01 15.84
C GLU A 810 29.59 -17.23 14.93
N GLU A 811 30.25 -18.38 15.06
CA GLU A 811 31.45 -18.72 14.27
C GLU A 811 31.22 -19.93 13.33
N GLU A 812 29.99 -20.45 13.22
CA GLU A 812 29.64 -21.60 12.36
C GLU A 812 28.73 -21.25 11.15
N ASP A 813 27.95 -20.15 11.18
CA ASP A 813 27.16 -19.70 10.02
C ASP A 813 27.96 -18.92 8.95
N MET A 814 29.25 -18.64 9.19
CA MET A 814 30.06 -17.72 8.37
C MET A 814 30.74 -18.37 7.15
N GLU A 815 30.47 -19.65 6.88
CA GLU A 815 31.02 -20.40 5.74
C GLU A 815 30.03 -20.50 4.56
N ILE A 816 28.71 -20.48 4.82
CA ILE A 816 27.68 -20.74 3.80
C ILE A 816 27.27 -19.48 3.01
N GLN A 817 27.36 -18.28 3.60
CA GLN A 817 27.03 -17.03 2.90
C GLN A 817 28.12 -16.49 1.94
N LYS A 818 29.25 -17.18 1.75
CA LYS A 818 30.40 -16.64 0.99
C LYS A 818 30.41 -16.91 -0.53
N LYS A 819 29.36 -17.48 -1.12
CA LYS A 819 29.34 -17.84 -2.56
C LYS A 819 28.05 -17.52 -3.34
N ILE A 820 27.56 -16.28 -3.28
CA ILE A 820 26.80 -15.69 -4.40
C ILE A 820 27.36 -14.29 -4.70
N VAL A 821 27.58 -14.02 -6.00
CA VAL A 821 28.32 -12.85 -6.51
C VAL A 821 27.51 -11.55 -6.43
N LYS A 822 28.16 -10.44 -6.02
CA LYS A 822 27.61 -9.08 -6.15
C LYS A 822 27.30 -8.78 -7.62
N LYS A 823 26.01 -8.66 -7.99
CA LYS A 823 25.59 -7.94 -9.20
C LYS A 823 25.33 -6.48 -8.82
N THR A 824 26.28 -5.60 -9.12
CA THR A 824 26.11 -4.14 -9.01
C THR A 824 24.99 -3.67 -9.93
N ARG A 825 24.13 -2.76 -9.46
CA ARG A 825 23.06 -2.14 -10.27
C ARG A 825 23.57 -1.02 -11.21
N VAL A 826 24.80 -0.56 -11.01
CA VAL A 826 25.47 0.38 -11.90
C VAL A 826 25.88 -0.33 -13.19
N ILE A 827 25.43 0.17 -14.34
CA ILE A 827 25.82 -0.34 -15.65
C ILE A 827 27.09 0.38 -16.11
N LYS A 828 28.11 -0.37 -16.51
CA LYS A 828 29.30 0.20 -17.16
C LYS A 828 29.03 0.44 -18.64
N VAL A 829 29.43 1.60 -19.14
CA VAL A 829 29.33 2.02 -20.54
C VAL A 829 30.74 1.98 -21.13
N SER A 830 30.93 1.21 -22.20
CA SER A 830 32.25 0.94 -22.80
C SER A 830 32.35 1.35 -24.29
N SER A 831 31.28 1.91 -24.86
CA SER A 831 31.25 2.43 -26.24
C SER A 831 30.10 3.44 -26.43
N GLU A 832 30.18 4.30 -27.46
CA GLU A 832 29.09 5.23 -27.80
C GLU A 832 27.79 4.49 -28.20
N GLU A 833 27.88 3.35 -28.87
CA GLU A 833 26.72 2.50 -29.19
C GLU A 833 26.00 2.01 -27.92
N SER A 834 26.75 1.60 -26.89
CA SER A 834 26.17 1.19 -25.61
C SER A 834 25.53 2.36 -24.87
N TRP A 835 26.15 3.54 -24.94
CA TRP A 835 25.62 4.79 -24.38
C TRP A 835 24.28 5.17 -25.03
N ASP A 836 24.24 5.29 -26.36
CA ASP A 836 23.02 5.68 -27.08
C ASP A 836 21.90 4.64 -26.89
N CYS A 837 22.25 3.35 -26.79
CA CYS A 837 21.29 2.28 -26.44
C CYS A 837 20.65 2.49 -25.06
N TYR A 838 21.45 2.68 -24.01
CA TYR A 838 20.95 2.83 -22.63
C TYR A 838 20.18 4.14 -22.44
N VAL A 839 20.69 5.26 -22.97
CA VAL A 839 20.03 6.56 -22.84
C VAL A 839 18.74 6.62 -23.66
N THR A 840 18.71 6.09 -24.88
CA THR A 840 17.47 6.01 -25.68
C THR A 840 16.42 5.11 -25.03
N LYS A 841 16.84 4.00 -24.41
CA LYS A 841 15.93 3.12 -23.68
C LYS A 841 15.35 3.79 -22.43
N ALA A 842 16.18 4.46 -21.63
CA ALA A 842 15.73 5.21 -20.47
C ALA A 842 14.80 6.35 -20.86
N PHE A 843 15.11 7.08 -21.94
CA PHE A 843 14.26 8.13 -22.51
C PHE A 843 12.86 7.62 -22.86
N LYS A 844 12.76 6.51 -23.63
CA LYS A 844 11.48 5.88 -23.98
C LYS A 844 10.69 5.35 -22.78
N GLN A 845 11.34 5.17 -21.63
CA GLN A 845 10.73 4.69 -20.38
C GLN A 845 10.50 5.81 -19.35
N GLY A 846 10.78 7.08 -19.69
CA GLY A 846 10.68 8.21 -18.74
C GLY A 846 11.64 8.11 -17.54
N CYS A 847 12.61 7.20 -17.58
CA CYS A 847 13.46 6.87 -16.44
C CYS A 847 14.57 7.93 -16.28
N PRO A 848 14.72 8.57 -15.10
CA PRO A 848 15.84 9.47 -14.84
C PRO A 848 17.17 8.70 -14.88
N VAL A 849 18.20 9.31 -15.46
CA VAL A 849 19.55 8.71 -15.57
C VAL A 849 20.54 9.52 -14.76
N VAL A 850 21.38 8.85 -13.97
CA VAL A 850 22.51 9.45 -13.27
C VAL A 850 23.79 8.79 -13.76
N VAL A 851 24.73 9.61 -14.22
CA VAL A 851 25.96 9.16 -14.89
C VAL A 851 27.18 9.60 -14.08
N HIS A 852 28.01 8.66 -13.66
CA HIS A 852 29.33 8.92 -13.07
C HIS A 852 30.40 8.83 -14.16
N PHE A 853 30.94 9.99 -14.54
CA PHE A 853 32.18 10.08 -15.31
C PHE A 853 33.37 9.97 -14.36
N SER A 854 34.18 8.95 -14.63
CA SER A 854 35.31 8.53 -13.82
C SER A 854 36.55 8.34 -14.68
N ALA A 855 37.71 8.27 -14.05
CA ALA A 855 38.93 7.84 -14.72
C ALA A 855 39.73 6.95 -13.76
N SER A 856 40.26 5.84 -14.26
CA SER A 856 41.02 4.84 -13.48
C SER A 856 42.17 5.43 -12.64
N TRP A 857 42.85 6.45 -13.15
CA TRP A 857 43.95 7.17 -12.50
C TRP A 857 43.49 8.24 -11.47
N CYS A 858 42.21 8.62 -11.46
CA CYS A 858 41.68 9.65 -10.59
C CYS A 858 41.33 9.10 -9.18
N THR A 859 42.11 9.47 -8.16
CA THR A 859 41.86 9.05 -6.76
C THR A 859 40.49 9.51 -6.23
N PRO A 860 40.05 10.78 -6.42
CA PRO A 860 38.68 11.19 -6.09
C PRO A 860 37.57 10.37 -6.76
N SER A 861 37.73 9.95 -8.03
CA SER A 861 36.76 9.07 -8.70
C SER A 861 36.69 7.69 -8.04
N ARG A 862 37.85 7.08 -7.74
CA ARG A 862 37.93 5.78 -7.04
C ARG A 862 37.32 5.83 -5.64
N ALA A 863 37.41 6.98 -4.95
CA ALA A 863 36.75 7.18 -3.66
C ALA A 863 35.21 7.29 -3.77
N MET A 864 34.69 7.83 -4.88
CA MET A 864 33.25 7.98 -5.10
C MET A 864 32.56 6.73 -5.63
N SER A 865 33.25 5.82 -6.34
CA SER A 865 32.62 4.64 -6.94
C SER A 865 31.83 3.76 -5.96
N PRO A 866 32.33 3.42 -4.74
CA PRO A 866 31.56 2.60 -3.79
C PRO A 866 30.28 3.31 -3.30
N PHE A 867 30.35 4.62 -3.11
CA PHE A 867 29.19 5.44 -2.72
C PHE A 867 28.17 5.54 -3.87
N PHE A 868 28.63 5.62 -5.12
CA PHE A 868 27.76 5.60 -6.30
C PHE A 868 27.05 4.25 -6.48
N GLU A 869 27.74 3.13 -6.19
CA GLU A 869 27.12 1.80 -6.14
C GLU A 869 26.08 1.67 -5.02
N GLU A 870 26.31 2.29 -3.86
CA GLU A 870 25.36 2.32 -2.73
C GLU A 870 24.09 3.13 -3.10
N LEU A 871 24.23 4.30 -3.72
CA LEU A 871 23.10 5.08 -4.24
C LEU A 871 22.29 4.29 -5.28
N ALA A 872 22.93 3.51 -6.15
CA ALA A 872 22.26 2.67 -7.14
C ALA A 872 21.45 1.50 -6.53
N LEU A 873 21.70 1.14 -5.27
CA LEU A 873 20.86 0.21 -4.51
C LEU A 873 19.67 0.91 -3.83
N GLN A 874 19.85 2.18 -3.43
CA GLN A 874 18.82 3.00 -2.80
C GLN A 874 17.72 3.43 -3.78
N TYR A 875 18.08 3.96 -4.95
CA TYR A 875 17.13 4.53 -5.92
C TYR A 875 16.75 3.52 -7.02
N LYS A 876 15.75 2.68 -6.72
CA LYS A 876 15.37 1.55 -7.60
C LYS A 876 14.79 1.92 -8.98
N TYR A 877 14.31 3.15 -9.16
CA TYR A 877 13.64 3.65 -10.37
C TYR A 877 14.52 4.60 -11.22
N VAL A 878 15.81 4.67 -10.92
CA VAL A 878 16.78 5.54 -11.60
C VAL A 878 17.88 4.68 -12.22
N LEU A 879 18.27 5.00 -13.45
CA LEU A 879 19.33 4.29 -14.16
C LEU A 879 20.70 4.87 -13.80
N PHE A 880 21.54 4.08 -13.15
CA PHE A 880 22.91 4.47 -12.81
C PHE A 880 23.90 3.96 -13.85
N LEU A 881 24.58 4.87 -14.54
CA LEU A 881 25.62 4.57 -15.52
C LEU A 881 27.00 4.97 -14.98
N SER A 882 28.01 4.15 -15.22
CA SER A 882 29.42 4.48 -14.98
C SER A 882 30.15 4.54 -16.32
N VAL A 883 30.79 5.66 -16.60
CA VAL A 883 31.61 5.89 -17.79
C VAL A 883 33.04 6.07 -17.33
N ASP A 884 33.98 5.25 -17.82
CA ASP A 884 35.40 5.60 -17.73
C ASP A 884 35.76 6.44 -18.96
N VAL A 885 36.30 7.64 -18.71
CA VAL A 885 36.63 8.62 -19.74
C VAL A 885 37.85 8.22 -20.57
N ASP A 886 38.67 7.28 -20.07
CA ASP A 886 39.74 6.69 -20.87
C ASP A 886 39.19 5.63 -21.86
N GLU A 887 38.05 5.00 -21.55
CA GLU A 887 37.40 3.95 -22.37
C GLU A 887 36.37 4.50 -23.38
N ALA A 888 35.56 5.50 -23.00
CA ALA A 888 34.48 6.06 -23.84
C ALA A 888 34.66 7.57 -24.08
N LYS A 889 35.69 7.93 -24.85
CA LYS A 889 36.13 9.32 -25.06
C LYS A 889 35.13 10.17 -25.84
N GLU A 890 34.44 9.58 -26.82
CA GLU A 890 33.42 10.25 -27.63
C GLU A 890 32.27 10.75 -26.75
N VAL A 891 31.76 9.89 -25.86
CA VAL A 891 30.68 10.19 -24.91
C VAL A 891 31.07 11.32 -23.95
N ALA A 892 32.28 11.26 -23.39
CA ALA A 892 32.80 12.31 -22.50
C ALA A 892 33.00 13.64 -23.23
N SER A 893 33.38 13.62 -24.51
CA SER A 893 33.51 14.82 -25.36
C SER A 893 32.14 15.43 -25.69
N LYS A 894 31.16 14.60 -26.06
CA LYS A 894 29.76 14.95 -26.39
C LYS A 894 29.04 15.68 -25.25
N LEU A 895 29.45 15.44 -24.00
CA LEU A 895 28.92 16.09 -22.79
C LEU A 895 29.90 17.11 -22.15
N GLU A 896 30.94 17.52 -22.86
CA GLU A 896 31.97 18.47 -22.44
C GLU A 896 32.57 18.17 -21.05
N ILE A 897 32.87 16.91 -20.73
CA ILE A 897 33.40 16.55 -19.40
C ILE A 897 34.87 16.95 -19.31
N LYS A 898 35.19 17.96 -18.48
CA LYS A 898 36.52 18.59 -18.37
C LYS A 898 37.26 18.28 -17.05
N ALA A 899 36.66 17.55 -16.12
CA ALA A 899 37.22 17.25 -14.79
C ALA A 899 36.62 15.95 -14.19
N MET A 900 37.33 15.32 -13.25
CA MET A 900 36.94 14.04 -12.65
C MET A 900 36.91 14.06 -11.11
N PRO A 901 35.96 13.36 -10.46
CA PRO A 901 34.74 12.79 -11.06
C PRO A 901 33.78 13.90 -11.50
N THR A 902 32.95 13.62 -12.50
CA THR A 902 31.79 14.44 -12.83
C THR A 902 30.52 13.59 -12.82
N PHE A 903 29.46 14.09 -12.19
CA PHE A 903 28.15 13.44 -12.19
C PHE A 903 27.19 14.23 -13.07
N VAL A 904 26.51 13.56 -13.99
CA VAL A 904 25.50 14.18 -14.87
C VAL A 904 24.14 13.55 -14.58
N LEU A 905 23.13 14.39 -14.35
CA LEU A 905 21.74 13.97 -14.12
C LEU A 905 20.94 14.31 -15.37
N MET A 906 20.32 13.32 -15.99
CA MET A 906 19.61 13.44 -17.28
C MET A 906 18.13 13.08 -17.14
N LYS A 907 17.25 13.93 -17.66
CA LYS A 907 15.79 13.75 -17.73
C LYS A 907 15.41 13.94 -19.20
N ASN A 908 14.49 13.13 -19.72
CA ASN A 908 14.03 13.22 -21.11
C ASN A 908 15.19 13.22 -22.16
N GLY A 909 16.26 12.45 -21.92
CA GLY A 909 17.42 12.34 -22.81
C GLY A 909 18.41 13.51 -22.78
N ALA A 910 18.10 14.61 -22.07
CA ALA A 910 18.95 15.80 -21.99
C ALA A 910 19.67 15.92 -20.62
N PRO A 911 20.91 16.45 -20.57
CA PRO A 911 21.62 16.72 -19.32
C PRO A 911 21.07 17.96 -18.61
N ASN A 912 20.37 17.76 -17.49
CA ASN A 912 19.74 18.83 -16.72
C ASN A 912 20.67 19.42 -15.65
N TYR A 913 21.56 18.62 -15.08
CA TYR A 913 22.50 19.07 -14.04
C TYR A 913 23.84 18.35 -14.12
N LYS A 914 24.93 19.06 -13.80
CA LYS A 914 26.31 18.58 -13.86
C LYS A 914 27.05 19.00 -12.60
N LEU A 915 27.42 18.03 -11.77
CA LEU A 915 28.20 18.20 -10.54
C LEU A 915 29.65 17.80 -10.81
N VAL A 916 30.59 18.71 -10.57
CA VAL A 916 32.03 18.44 -10.72
C VAL A 916 32.66 18.27 -9.33
N GLY A 917 33.44 17.20 -9.15
CA GLY A 917 34.18 16.90 -7.92
C GLY A 917 33.51 15.87 -7.01
N ALA A 918 34.30 15.33 -6.07
CA ALA A 918 33.89 14.29 -5.13
C ALA A 918 33.17 14.87 -3.90
N ASN A 919 31.91 15.27 -4.05
CA ASN A 919 31.07 15.74 -2.94
C ASN A 919 29.83 14.82 -2.77
N PRO A 920 29.88 13.82 -1.87
CA PRO A 920 28.79 12.86 -1.69
C PRO A 920 27.51 13.49 -1.15
N VAL A 921 27.62 14.50 -0.27
CA VAL A 921 26.46 15.16 0.35
C VAL A 921 25.69 16.00 -0.68
N GLU A 922 26.40 16.75 -1.53
CA GLU A 922 25.77 17.50 -2.63
C GLU A 922 25.19 16.55 -3.68
N LEU A 923 25.86 15.43 -4.00
CA LEU A 923 25.35 14.44 -4.94
C LEU A 923 24.01 13.84 -4.47
N SER A 924 23.91 13.36 -3.22
CA SER A 924 22.64 12.85 -2.67
C SER A 924 21.54 13.92 -2.62
N ARG A 925 21.88 15.17 -2.24
CA ARG A 925 20.94 16.29 -2.23
C ARG A 925 20.37 16.56 -3.63
N ARG A 926 21.24 16.58 -4.65
CA ARG A 926 20.86 16.82 -6.04
C ARG A 926 20.06 15.67 -6.64
N ILE A 927 20.42 14.42 -6.35
CA ILE A 927 19.65 13.25 -6.78
C ILE A 927 18.24 13.29 -6.17
N ASN A 928 18.10 13.56 -4.86
CA ASN A 928 16.78 13.73 -4.23
C ASN A 928 15.96 14.85 -4.88
N GLY A 929 16.52 16.06 -5.00
CA GLY A 929 15.83 17.19 -5.63
C GLY A 929 15.54 17.04 -7.13
N PHE A 930 16.15 16.06 -7.79
CA PHE A 930 15.97 15.76 -9.21
C PHE A 930 14.96 14.63 -9.48
N ILE A 931 14.79 13.72 -8.50
CA ILE A 931 13.80 12.65 -8.52
C ILE A 931 12.45 13.16 -8.02
N TYR A 932 12.45 13.95 -6.94
CA TYR A 932 11.25 14.44 -6.26
C TYR A 932 10.90 15.90 -6.62
N GLY A 933 11.49 16.44 -7.69
CA GLY A 933 11.26 17.76 -8.27
C GLY A 933 11.17 17.74 -9.80
#